data_AF-A0A178V0T7-F1
#
_entry.id   AF-A0A178V0T7-F1
#
_cell.length_a   1.000
_cell.length_b   1.000
_cell.length_c   1.000
_cell.angle_alpha   90.00
_cell.angle_beta   90.00
_cell.angle_gamma   90.00
#
_symmetry.space_group_name_H-M   'P 1'
#
loop_
_entity.id
_entity.type
_entity.pdbx_description
1 polymer ?
#
loop_
_entity_poly.entity_id
_entity_poly.type
_entity_poly.pdbx_seq_one_letter_code
_entity_poly.pdbx_strand_id
1 'polypeptide(L)'
;MAEMADKAKVEEMDWEGIDGVRMTWNLWPRTKVEASKCVIPLAASISPIRRHPLILDLPYAPLDCKTCKALLNAFARVDFAAMNWVCPFCYHRNHFPSHYHSISEINLPGELYPQYTTVEYTLPPDPSRVPPPPVFVFVLDTCMIEEELGYAKSALKQAIGLLPENALVGFVSFGTQAHVHELGFSEMSKVFVFKGNKEVTKDQILDQLGLGSSSRRAPTSGFSKGAQNGFQSSGVDRFLLPASECEYTLDLLLDELQSDQWPVQPGHRPQRCTGVALSVAAGLLGACLPGTGARIVALVGGPCTEGPGTIISKDLSDPVRSHKDLDKDAAPYYKKAVKFYDSIAKQLVAQGHVLDLFASALDQVGVAEMKVAVESTGGLVVLSESFGHSVFKDSFKRMFEDGEHSLGLCFNGTLEINCSKDIKIQGVIGPCSSLEKKGPNVADTVIGEGNTSAWKLCGLDKSTCLTVFFDLSSTGSTAPGALNQQLYLQFITRYQNSEGKSLARVTTLTRQWVDTAVSTENLVQGFDQETAAVVMARLTSLKMETEEGFDATRWLDRTLIRLCSKFGEYRKDDPTSFTLKPYLTLFPQFMFNLRRSQFVQVFNNSPDETAYFRMLLNRENISNAIVMIQPSLTSYSFNSGPQAALLDVASIAADKILLLDAYFSVVVFHGMTISQWRNMGYHHQPEHEAFAQLLQAPQEDSQMLVRERFPVPRLVVCDQHGSQARFLLAKLNPSATYNNANEMSAGSDIIFTDDVSLQVFIEHLQKLAVQS
;
A
#
# COMPACT_ATOMS: atom_id res chain seq x y z
N MET A 1 31.20 11.16 -17.00
CA MET A 1 31.21 12.21 -15.95
C MET A 1 29.80 12.71 -15.64
N ALA A 2 28.98 13.15 -16.60
CA ALA A 2 27.57 13.49 -16.34
C ALA A 2 26.75 12.30 -15.80
N GLU A 3 26.94 11.11 -16.37
CA GLU A 3 26.29 9.85 -15.91
C GLU A 3 26.76 9.37 -14.52
N MET A 4 27.97 9.79 -14.09
CA MET A 4 28.48 9.50 -12.74
C MET A 4 28.00 10.56 -11.73
N ALA A 5 27.74 11.79 -12.18
CA ALA A 5 27.16 12.85 -11.36
C ALA A 5 25.66 12.61 -11.09
N ASP A 6 24.92 12.05 -12.06
CA ASP A 6 23.53 11.60 -11.84
C ASP A 6 23.46 10.38 -10.92
N LYS A 7 24.36 9.40 -11.07
CA LYS A 7 24.45 8.26 -10.14
C LYS A 7 24.82 8.69 -8.71
N ALA A 8 25.73 9.65 -8.56
CA ALA A 8 26.08 10.20 -7.25
C ALA A 8 24.94 11.02 -6.61
N LYS A 9 24.15 11.76 -7.42
CA LYS A 9 22.93 12.45 -6.93
C LYS A 9 21.83 11.49 -6.49
N VAL A 10 21.67 10.36 -7.18
CA VAL A 10 20.73 9.30 -6.80
C VAL A 10 21.20 8.59 -5.52
N GLU A 11 22.52 8.38 -5.36
CA GLU A 11 23.10 7.82 -4.13
C GLU A 11 23.02 8.76 -2.91
N GLU A 12 23.10 10.09 -3.09
CA GLU A 12 22.95 11.07 -2.01
C GLU A 12 21.50 11.28 -1.53
N MET A 13 20.50 10.76 -2.25
CA MET A 13 19.06 10.95 -1.94
C MET A 13 18.29 9.65 -1.64
N ASP A 14 18.88 8.46 -1.81
CA ASP A 14 18.20 7.20 -1.51
C ASP A 14 18.30 6.79 -0.03
N TRP A 15 17.44 7.38 0.79
CA TRP A 15 17.37 7.13 2.24
C TRP A 15 17.00 5.69 2.63
N GLU A 16 16.39 4.89 1.73
CA GLU A 16 16.09 3.47 2.02
C GLU A 16 17.24 2.54 1.60
N GLY A 17 18.13 3.04 0.73
CA GLY A 17 19.29 2.32 0.21
C GLY A 17 18.96 1.03 -0.55
N ILE A 18 20.01 0.25 -0.84
CA ILE A 18 19.92 -1.02 -1.58
C ILE A 18 18.96 -2.03 -0.94
N ASP A 19 18.81 -1.99 0.38
CA ASP A 19 18.03 -2.98 1.11
C ASP A 19 16.53 -2.70 1.11
N GLY A 20 16.12 -1.45 0.85
CA GLY A 20 14.71 -1.06 0.96
C GLY A 20 14.14 -1.28 2.36
N VAL A 21 14.95 -1.09 3.41
CA VAL A 21 14.55 -1.29 4.80
C VAL A 21 14.90 -0.08 5.66
N ARG A 22 13.91 0.46 6.37
CA ARG A 22 14.09 1.45 7.44
C ARG A 22 13.53 0.93 8.76
N MET A 23 14.18 1.22 9.88
CA MET A 23 13.80 0.71 11.20
C MET A 23 13.57 1.85 12.19
N THR A 24 12.58 1.71 13.08
CA THR A 24 12.33 2.68 14.16
C THR A 24 13.56 2.89 15.04
N TRP A 25 14.29 1.79 15.29
CA TRP A 25 15.57 1.76 15.97
C TRP A 25 16.56 0.95 15.14
N ASN A 26 17.65 1.57 14.69
CA ASN A 26 18.77 0.91 14.02
C ASN A 26 19.79 0.31 15.01
N LEU A 27 19.61 0.57 16.30
CA LEU A 27 20.41 -0.02 17.38
C LEU A 27 19.44 -0.58 18.40
N TRP A 28 19.55 -1.87 18.74
CA TRP A 28 18.54 -2.55 19.55
C TRP A 28 19.03 -2.80 20.97
N PRO A 29 18.18 -2.61 21.99
CA PRO A 29 18.54 -3.00 23.35
C PRO A 29 18.69 -4.53 23.45
N ARG A 30 19.47 -5.02 24.42
CA ARG A 30 19.72 -6.46 24.59
C ARG A 30 18.58 -7.22 25.25
N THR A 31 17.76 -6.54 26.04
CA THR A 31 16.74 -7.21 26.87
C THR A 31 15.33 -6.72 26.55
N LYS A 32 14.34 -7.61 26.73
CA LYS A 32 12.92 -7.27 26.61
C LYS A 32 12.50 -6.11 27.53
N VAL A 33 13.08 -6.04 28.73
CA VAL A 33 12.79 -4.96 29.68
C VAL A 33 13.27 -3.61 29.14
N GLU A 34 14.47 -3.54 28.57
CA GLU A 34 14.97 -2.33 27.94
C GLU A 34 14.20 -1.97 26.66
N ALA A 35 13.84 -2.96 25.83
CA ALA A 35 12.98 -2.75 24.66
C ALA A 35 11.63 -2.11 25.04
N SER A 36 11.01 -2.54 26.15
CA SER A 36 9.78 -1.92 26.65
C SER A 36 9.94 -0.45 27.06
N LYS A 37 11.17 -0.04 27.43
CA LYS A 37 11.50 1.34 27.79
C LYS A 37 11.80 2.22 26.58
N CYS A 38 11.92 1.65 25.37
CA CYS A 38 12.06 2.42 24.14
C CYS A 38 10.79 3.20 23.78
N VAL A 39 9.63 2.84 24.36
CA VAL A 39 8.31 3.44 24.12
C VAL A 39 7.78 3.18 22.70
N ILE A 40 8.55 3.53 21.67
CA ILE A 40 8.28 3.18 20.27
C ILE A 40 8.72 1.74 20.02
N PRO A 41 7.87 0.89 19.42
CA PRO A 41 8.17 -0.52 19.20
C PRO A 41 9.38 -0.72 18.27
N LEU A 42 10.06 -1.85 18.43
CA LEU A 42 11.07 -2.31 17.48
C LEU A 42 10.35 -2.77 16.21
N ALA A 43 10.48 -2.00 15.13
CA ALA A 43 9.80 -2.29 13.88
C ALA A 43 10.68 -1.95 12.67
N ALA A 44 10.43 -2.65 11.56
CA ALA A 44 11.08 -2.41 10.28
C ALA A 44 10.02 -2.22 9.20
N SER A 45 10.12 -1.13 8.44
CA SER A 45 9.42 -0.95 7.18
C SER A 45 10.26 -1.56 6.07
N ILE A 46 9.70 -2.49 5.30
CA ILE A 46 10.39 -3.21 4.23
C ILE A 46 9.68 -3.00 2.89
N SER A 47 10.44 -2.81 1.83
CA SER A 47 9.95 -2.67 0.45
C SER A 47 10.39 -3.91 -0.35
N PRO A 48 9.62 -5.02 -0.32
CA PRO A 48 10.14 -6.37 -0.56
C PRO A 48 10.66 -6.64 -1.97
N ILE A 49 10.24 -5.86 -2.96
CA ILE A 49 10.64 -5.97 -4.37
C ILE A 49 10.97 -4.61 -4.99
N ARG A 50 11.38 -3.64 -4.16
CA ARG A 50 11.86 -2.34 -4.64
C ARG A 50 13.03 -2.55 -5.61
N ARG A 51 13.00 -1.85 -6.74
CA ARG A 51 14.11 -1.86 -7.70
C ARG A 51 15.26 -0.99 -7.18
N HIS A 52 16.47 -1.47 -7.33
CA HIS A 52 17.69 -0.71 -7.10
C HIS A 52 18.78 -1.21 -8.05
N PRO A 53 19.55 -0.32 -8.72
CA PRO A 53 20.48 -0.69 -9.78
C PRO A 53 21.68 -1.53 -9.30
N LEU A 54 21.99 -1.50 -8.00
CA LEU A 54 23.07 -2.29 -7.40
C LEU A 54 22.65 -3.69 -6.93
N ILE A 55 21.36 -4.06 -7.05
CA ILE A 55 20.93 -5.40 -6.66
C ILE A 55 21.39 -6.40 -7.73
N LEU A 56 22.09 -7.44 -7.27
CA LEU A 56 22.65 -8.47 -8.13
C LEU A 56 21.61 -9.55 -8.46
N ASP A 57 21.44 -9.82 -9.76
CA ASP A 57 20.63 -10.93 -10.26
C ASP A 57 21.47 -12.22 -10.36
N LEU A 58 21.03 -13.26 -9.66
CA LEU A 58 21.67 -14.56 -9.56
C LEU A 58 20.87 -15.60 -10.35
N PRO A 59 21.40 -16.15 -11.47
CA PRO A 59 20.66 -17.03 -12.36
C PRO A 59 20.65 -18.49 -11.88
N TYR A 60 20.44 -18.70 -10.58
CA TYR A 60 20.42 -20.02 -9.94
C TYR A 60 19.58 -20.01 -8.66
N ALA A 61 19.31 -21.19 -8.08
CA ALA A 61 18.55 -21.30 -6.84
C ALA A 61 19.42 -21.00 -5.61
N PRO A 62 18.86 -20.37 -4.56
CA PRO A 62 19.60 -20.08 -3.33
C PRO A 62 19.88 -21.32 -2.49
N LEU A 63 20.95 -21.29 -1.67
CA LEU A 63 21.28 -22.35 -0.72
C LEU A 63 20.58 -22.15 0.64
N ASP A 64 19.87 -23.19 1.11
CA ASP A 64 19.15 -23.19 2.38
C ASP A 64 19.99 -23.76 3.54
N CYS A 65 19.90 -23.12 4.71
CA CYS A 65 20.36 -23.72 5.95
C CYS A 65 19.48 -24.93 6.30
N LYS A 66 20.09 -26.09 6.50
CA LYS A 66 19.38 -27.36 6.74
C LYS A 66 18.56 -27.37 8.04
N THR A 67 18.92 -26.53 9.01
CA THR A 67 18.21 -26.43 10.29
C THR A 67 17.12 -25.37 10.29
N CYS A 68 17.46 -24.11 9.97
CA CYS A 68 16.54 -22.97 10.16
C CYS A 68 15.94 -22.42 8.87
N LYS A 69 16.32 -22.94 7.70
CA LYS A 69 15.81 -22.50 6.37
C LYS A 69 16.16 -21.07 5.95
N ALA A 70 16.89 -20.32 6.77
CA ALA A 70 17.57 -19.11 6.32
C ALA A 70 18.50 -19.40 5.13
N LEU A 71 18.55 -18.47 4.18
CA LEU A 71 19.35 -18.58 2.96
C LEU A 71 20.78 -18.10 3.19
N LEU A 72 21.72 -18.66 2.44
CA LEU A 72 23.11 -18.21 2.39
C LEU A 72 23.15 -16.70 2.06
N ASN A 73 24.06 -15.99 2.74
CA ASN A 73 24.18 -14.54 2.67
C ASN A 73 25.58 -14.11 3.12
N ALA A 74 25.90 -12.84 2.88
CA ALA A 74 27.20 -12.24 3.14
C ALA A 74 27.70 -12.32 4.60
N PHE A 75 26.81 -12.58 5.58
CA PHE A 75 27.19 -12.72 6.99
C PHE A 75 27.47 -14.16 7.42
N ALA A 76 27.33 -15.13 6.51
CA ALA A 76 27.72 -16.51 6.77
C ALA A 76 29.24 -16.63 6.89
N ARG A 77 29.72 -17.40 7.87
CA ARG A 77 31.16 -17.70 7.99
C ARG A 77 31.48 -18.91 7.13
N VAL A 78 32.41 -18.74 6.20
CA VAL A 78 32.82 -19.79 5.27
C VAL A 78 34.13 -20.43 5.72
N ASP A 79 34.17 -21.76 5.71
CA ASP A 79 35.38 -22.56 5.85
C ASP A 79 35.68 -23.19 4.48
N PHE A 80 36.61 -22.59 3.75
CA PHE A 80 36.99 -23.02 2.40
C PHE A 80 37.73 -24.37 2.42
N ALA A 81 38.49 -24.67 3.48
CA ALA A 81 39.23 -25.92 3.57
C ALA A 81 38.29 -27.11 3.76
N ALA A 82 37.29 -26.95 4.62
CA ALA A 82 36.30 -27.98 4.90
C ALA A 82 35.01 -27.86 4.05
N MET A 83 35.00 -26.95 3.07
CA MET A 83 33.90 -26.75 2.11
C MET A 83 32.52 -26.65 2.78
N ASN A 84 32.44 -25.82 3.83
CA ASN A 84 31.21 -25.61 4.58
C ASN A 84 31.00 -24.14 4.98
N TRP A 85 29.78 -23.80 5.37
CA TRP A 85 29.42 -22.49 5.86
C TRP A 85 28.60 -22.58 7.14
N VAL A 86 28.78 -21.62 8.04
CA VAL A 86 28.05 -21.50 9.30
C VAL A 86 26.97 -20.45 9.16
N CYS A 87 25.72 -20.86 9.36
CA CYS A 87 24.57 -19.98 9.28
C CYS A 87 24.59 -18.93 10.42
N PRO A 88 24.45 -17.62 10.14
CA PRO A 88 24.54 -16.57 11.17
C PRO A 88 23.36 -16.58 12.15
N PHE A 89 22.23 -17.19 11.78
CA PHE A 89 21.02 -17.24 12.59
C PHE A 89 21.02 -18.36 13.63
N CYS A 90 21.33 -19.58 13.20
CA CYS A 90 21.25 -20.77 14.05
C CYS A 90 22.60 -21.37 14.45
N TYR A 91 23.70 -20.89 13.84
CA TYR A 91 25.07 -21.39 13.97
C TYR A 91 25.27 -22.85 13.51
N HIS A 92 24.31 -23.41 12.77
CA HIS A 92 24.48 -24.71 12.14
C HIS A 92 25.51 -24.64 11.01
N ARG A 93 26.36 -25.66 10.93
CA ARG A 93 27.34 -25.83 9.86
C ARG A 93 26.70 -26.62 8.71
N ASN A 94 26.69 -26.04 7.52
CA ASN A 94 26.10 -26.59 6.31
C ASN A 94 27.21 -26.89 5.30
N HIS A 95 27.17 -28.03 4.63
CA HIS A 95 28.09 -28.34 3.54
C HIS A 95 27.66 -27.63 2.25
N PHE A 96 28.64 -27.15 1.49
CA PHE A 96 28.39 -26.68 0.13
C PHE A 96 28.07 -27.86 -0.80
N PRO A 97 27.18 -27.69 -1.79
CA PRO A 97 26.94 -28.70 -2.81
C PRO A 97 28.11 -28.78 -3.80
N SER A 98 28.16 -29.86 -4.59
CA SER A 98 29.26 -30.15 -5.52
C SER A 98 29.55 -29.05 -6.54
N HIS A 99 28.55 -28.28 -6.97
CA HIS A 99 28.75 -27.18 -7.92
C HIS A 99 29.47 -25.97 -7.31
N TYR A 100 29.63 -25.90 -5.98
CA TYR A 100 30.45 -24.89 -5.28
C TYR A 100 31.89 -25.36 -5.03
N HIS A 101 32.33 -26.51 -5.60
CA HIS A 101 33.66 -27.11 -5.33
C HIS A 101 34.87 -26.19 -5.53
N SER A 102 34.75 -25.16 -6.36
CA SER A 102 35.81 -24.19 -6.68
C SER A 102 35.79 -22.93 -5.79
N ILE A 103 34.93 -22.89 -4.76
CA ILE A 103 34.82 -21.74 -3.86
C ILE A 103 36.15 -21.49 -3.13
N SER A 104 36.58 -20.23 -3.10
CA SER A 104 37.79 -19.79 -2.39
C SER A 104 37.65 -18.31 -2.02
N GLU A 105 38.61 -17.76 -1.27
CA GLU A 105 38.62 -16.34 -0.90
C GLU A 105 38.59 -15.38 -2.10
N ILE A 106 39.12 -15.81 -3.25
CA ILE A 106 39.15 -15.03 -4.50
C ILE A 106 38.07 -15.45 -5.51
N ASN A 107 37.29 -16.50 -5.20
CA ASN A 107 36.22 -17.00 -6.05
C ASN A 107 34.97 -17.22 -5.19
N LEU A 108 34.31 -16.12 -4.86
CA LEU A 108 33.09 -16.10 -4.08
C LEU A 108 31.85 -16.03 -4.99
N PRO A 109 30.79 -16.78 -4.65
CA PRO A 109 29.47 -16.60 -5.27
C PRO A 109 28.89 -15.23 -4.87
N GLY A 110 27.96 -14.72 -5.68
CA GLY A 110 27.45 -13.35 -5.56
C GLY A 110 26.87 -13.03 -4.18
N GLU A 111 26.12 -13.96 -3.60
CA GLU A 111 25.45 -13.81 -2.31
C GLU A 111 26.39 -13.73 -1.10
N LEU A 112 27.69 -14.01 -1.27
CA LEU A 112 28.70 -13.94 -0.21
C LEU A 112 29.52 -12.65 -0.19
N TYR A 113 29.39 -11.79 -1.21
CA TYR A 113 30.08 -10.50 -1.17
C TYR A 113 29.44 -9.56 -0.14
N PRO A 114 30.24 -8.89 0.73
CA PRO A 114 29.73 -8.02 1.80
C PRO A 114 28.81 -6.89 1.33
N GLN A 115 29.01 -6.36 0.12
CA GLN A 115 28.19 -5.30 -0.45
C GLN A 115 26.82 -5.76 -0.97
N TYR A 116 26.62 -7.07 -1.16
CA TYR A 116 25.37 -7.64 -1.67
C TYR A 116 24.53 -8.20 -0.52
N THR A 117 24.11 -7.30 0.38
CA THR A 117 23.14 -7.59 1.45
C THR A 117 21.76 -7.93 0.91
N THR A 118 21.44 -7.41 -0.27
CA THR A 118 20.24 -7.72 -1.03
C THR A 118 20.57 -8.27 -2.41
N VAL A 119 20.01 -9.42 -2.74
CA VAL A 119 20.16 -10.11 -4.05
C VAL A 119 18.82 -10.62 -4.56
N GLU A 120 18.70 -10.79 -5.88
CA GLU A 120 17.56 -11.43 -6.52
C GLU A 120 17.99 -12.74 -7.18
N TYR A 121 17.33 -13.84 -6.84
CA TYR A 121 17.53 -15.12 -7.51
C TYR A 121 16.47 -15.32 -8.58
N THR A 122 16.90 -15.70 -9.78
CA THR A 122 16.01 -16.27 -10.79
C THR A 122 15.90 -17.77 -10.57
N LEU A 123 14.73 -18.22 -10.15
CA LEU A 123 14.51 -19.64 -9.85
C LEU A 123 14.38 -20.43 -11.15
N PRO A 124 15.02 -21.62 -11.27
CA PRO A 124 14.89 -22.44 -12.45
C PRO A 124 13.41 -22.74 -12.73
N PRO A 125 12.94 -22.58 -13.98
CA PRO A 125 11.59 -22.95 -14.33
C PRO A 125 11.42 -24.46 -14.09
N ASP A 126 10.27 -24.85 -13.56
CA ASP A 126 9.92 -26.27 -13.50
C ASP A 126 9.78 -26.78 -14.93
N PRO A 127 10.65 -27.69 -15.40
CA PRO A 127 10.61 -28.17 -16.79
C PRO A 127 9.31 -28.92 -17.12
N SER A 128 8.51 -29.30 -16.10
CA SER A 128 7.20 -29.92 -16.27
C SER A 128 6.04 -28.92 -16.39
N ARG A 129 6.28 -27.61 -16.21
CA ARG A 129 5.24 -26.58 -16.20
C ARG A 129 5.64 -25.35 -17.02
N VAL A 130 4.86 -25.06 -18.07
CA VAL A 130 4.90 -23.75 -18.71
C VAL A 130 4.34 -22.73 -17.72
N PRO A 131 5.03 -21.59 -17.46
CA PRO A 131 4.50 -20.54 -16.59
C PRO A 131 3.13 -20.09 -17.09
N PRO A 132 2.08 -20.12 -16.25
CA PRO A 132 0.78 -19.64 -16.67
C PRO A 132 0.84 -18.12 -16.92
N PRO A 133 0.20 -17.62 -18.00
CA PRO A 133 0.09 -16.19 -18.23
C PRO A 133 -0.70 -15.51 -17.10
N PRO A 134 -0.49 -14.20 -16.86
CA PRO A 134 -1.30 -13.46 -15.92
C PRO A 134 -2.75 -13.37 -16.40
N VAL A 135 -3.69 -13.41 -15.45
CA VAL A 135 -5.14 -13.36 -15.74
C VAL A 135 -5.75 -12.07 -15.18
N PHE A 136 -6.55 -11.38 -15.98
CA PHE A 136 -7.31 -10.19 -15.61
C PHE A 136 -8.80 -10.42 -15.87
N VAL A 137 -9.61 -10.47 -14.81
CA VAL A 137 -11.07 -10.53 -14.91
C VAL A 137 -11.62 -9.16 -14.57
N PHE A 138 -12.11 -8.46 -15.60
CA PHE A 138 -12.77 -7.16 -15.42
C PHE A 138 -14.21 -7.37 -14.94
N VAL A 139 -14.58 -6.69 -13.86
CA VAL A 139 -15.91 -6.74 -13.27
C VAL A 139 -16.52 -5.34 -13.35
N LEU A 140 -17.43 -5.14 -14.29
CA LEU A 140 -18.02 -3.84 -14.59
C LEU A 140 -19.46 -3.74 -14.11
N ASP A 141 -19.69 -2.74 -13.27
CA ASP A 141 -21.01 -2.32 -12.84
C ASP A 141 -21.79 -1.62 -13.97
N THR A 142 -23.06 -1.94 -14.15
CA THR A 142 -23.95 -1.32 -15.14
C THR A 142 -25.07 -0.50 -14.50
N CYS A 143 -25.14 -0.43 -13.17
CA CYS A 143 -26.12 0.37 -12.43
C CYS A 143 -25.63 1.82 -12.24
N MET A 144 -25.30 2.49 -13.35
CA MET A 144 -24.79 3.87 -13.39
C MET A 144 -25.42 4.65 -14.54
N ILE A 145 -25.22 5.97 -14.59
CA ILE A 145 -25.68 6.79 -15.71
C ILE A 145 -24.82 6.50 -16.95
N GLU A 146 -25.40 6.71 -18.14
CA GLU A 146 -24.74 6.40 -19.43
C GLU A 146 -23.38 7.10 -19.60
N GLU A 147 -23.23 8.33 -19.08
CA GLU A 147 -21.97 9.07 -19.15
C GLU A 147 -20.84 8.37 -18.36
N GLU A 148 -21.12 7.99 -17.11
CA GLU A 148 -20.18 7.25 -16.26
C GLU A 148 -19.85 5.87 -16.84
N LEU A 149 -20.87 5.17 -17.37
CA LEU A 149 -20.66 3.90 -18.06
C LEU A 149 -19.79 4.07 -19.30
N GLY A 150 -19.99 5.15 -20.06
CA GLY A 150 -19.17 5.50 -21.22
C GLY A 150 -17.70 5.72 -20.85
N TYR A 151 -17.42 6.42 -19.75
CA TYR A 151 -16.05 6.59 -19.25
C TYR A 151 -15.43 5.27 -18.81
N ALA A 152 -16.15 4.44 -18.06
CA ALA A 152 -15.67 3.14 -17.61
C ALA A 152 -15.38 2.19 -18.79
N LYS A 153 -16.27 2.11 -19.79
CA LYS A 153 -16.05 1.36 -21.04
C LYS A 153 -14.80 1.85 -21.76
N SER A 154 -14.66 3.16 -21.94
CA SER A 154 -13.50 3.75 -22.64
C SER A 154 -12.19 3.40 -21.94
N ALA A 155 -12.17 3.43 -20.61
CA ALA A 155 -11.01 3.04 -19.82
C ALA A 155 -10.68 1.54 -19.98
N LEU A 156 -11.69 0.66 -20.00
CA LEU A 156 -11.50 -0.78 -20.23
C LEU A 156 -10.94 -1.07 -21.62
N LYS A 157 -11.48 -0.44 -22.67
CA LYS A 157 -10.95 -0.56 -24.04
C LYS A 157 -9.47 -0.18 -24.10
N GLN A 158 -9.12 0.95 -23.47
CA GLN A 158 -7.72 1.37 -23.37
C GLN A 158 -6.86 0.35 -22.60
N ALA A 159 -7.35 -0.20 -21.49
CA ALA A 159 -6.61 -1.17 -20.70
C ALA A 159 -6.31 -2.46 -21.47
N ILE A 160 -7.27 -2.96 -22.27
CA ILE A 160 -7.08 -4.18 -23.08
C ILE A 160 -5.94 -3.98 -24.08
N GLY A 161 -5.90 -2.84 -24.76
CA GLY A 161 -4.82 -2.52 -25.71
C GLY A 161 -3.45 -2.28 -25.06
N LEU A 162 -3.37 -2.18 -23.73
CA LEU A 162 -2.12 -2.04 -22.97
C LEU A 162 -1.66 -3.37 -22.33
N LEU A 163 -2.51 -4.40 -22.30
CA LEU A 163 -2.15 -5.68 -21.72
C LEU A 163 -1.12 -6.44 -22.58
N PRO A 164 -0.25 -7.27 -21.96
CA PRO A 164 0.57 -8.21 -22.71
C PRO A 164 -0.31 -9.13 -23.58
N GLU A 165 0.13 -9.38 -24.82
CA GLU A 165 -0.66 -10.14 -25.82
C GLU A 165 -1.13 -11.52 -25.34
N ASN A 166 -0.33 -12.17 -24.47
CA ASN A 166 -0.59 -13.49 -23.92
C ASN A 166 -1.34 -13.47 -22.58
N ALA A 167 -1.60 -12.30 -21.99
CA ALA A 167 -2.38 -12.18 -20.76
C ALA A 167 -3.81 -12.65 -21.02
N LEU A 168 -4.37 -13.43 -20.11
CA LEU A 168 -5.73 -13.93 -20.26
C LEU A 168 -6.73 -12.92 -19.70
N VAL A 169 -7.79 -12.63 -20.44
CA VAL A 169 -8.82 -11.65 -20.11
C VAL A 169 -10.15 -12.36 -19.96
N GLY A 170 -10.86 -12.05 -18.88
CA GLY A 170 -12.24 -12.42 -18.66
C GLY A 170 -13.10 -11.20 -18.38
N PHE A 171 -14.41 -11.31 -18.63
CA PHE A 171 -15.34 -10.20 -18.42
C PHE A 171 -16.60 -10.64 -17.66
N VAL A 172 -16.93 -9.88 -16.61
CA VAL A 172 -18.18 -9.99 -15.86
C VAL A 172 -18.83 -8.62 -15.85
N SER A 173 -20.06 -8.51 -16.35
CA SER A 173 -20.88 -7.31 -16.12
C SER A 173 -21.94 -7.59 -15.06
N PHE A 174 -22.37 -6.57 -14.32
CA PHE A 174 -23.40 -6.77 -13.31
C PHE A 174 -24.25 -5.55 -13.04
N GLY A 175 -25.51 -5.80 -12.67
CA GLY A 175 -26.45 -4.83 -12.13
C GLY A 175 -27.34 -5.53 -11.12
N THR A 176 -28.61 -5.74 -11.48
CA THR A 176 -29.54 -6.58 -10.72
C THR A 176 -29.12 -8.06 -10.70
N GLN A 177 -28.41 -8.50 -11.74
CA GLN A 177 -27.87 -9.86 -11.90
C GLN A 177 -26.38 -9.79 -12.30
N ALA A 178 -25.64 -10.88 -12.09
CA ALA A 178 -24.24 -10.97 -12.50
C ALA A 178 -24.13 -11.83 -13.77
N HIS A 179 -23.41 -11.32 -14.77
CA HIS A 179 -23.31 -11.89 -16.11
C HIS A 179 -21.86 -12.27 -16.41
N VAL A 180 -21.57 -13.56 -16.56
CA VAL A 180 -20.26 -14.06 -17.00
C VAL A 180 -20.30 -14.25 -18.50
N HIS A 181 -19.43 -13.55 -19.22
CA HIS A 181 -19.39 -13.57 -20.68
C HIS A 181 -18.44 -14.64 -21.19
N GLU A 182 -18.90 -15.50 -22.09
CA GLU A 182 -18.08 -16.51 -22.76
C GLU A 182 -17.44 -15.89 -24.01
N LEU A 183 -16.20 -15.44 -23.89
CA LEU A 183 -15.49 -14.70 -24.93
C LEU A 183 -15.02 -15.61 -26.09
N GLY A 184 -14.75 -16.89 -25.82
CA GLY A 184 -14.22 -17.86 -26.79
C GLY A 184 -15.19 -18.33 -27.86
N PHE A 185 -16.47 -17.95 -27.79
CA PHE A 185 -17.48 -18.39 -28.75
C PHE A 185 -17.76 -17.29 -29.77
N SER A 186 -17.05 -17.31 -30.91
CA SER A 186 -17.11 -16.26 -31.94
C SER A 186 -18.40 -16.25 -32.78
N GLU A 187 -19.19 -17.32 -32.76
CA GLU A 187 -20.42 -17.40 -33.57
C GLU A 187 -21.56 -16.53 -33.01
N MET A 188 -21.66 -16.37 -31.68
CA MET A 188 -22.64 -15.51 -31.02
C MET A 188 -22.23 -15.21 -29.57
N SER A 189 -22.71 -14.09 -29.01
CA SER A 189 -22.50 -13.79 -27.59
C SER A 189 -23.25 -14.79 -26.69
N LYS A 190 -22.51 -15.45 -25.79
CA LYS A 190 -23.06 -16.34 -24.75
C LYS A 190 -22.77 -15.76 -23.37
N VAL A 191 -23.81 -15.71 -22.54
CA VAL A 191 -23.75 -15.11 -21.20
C VAL A 191 -24.37 -16.06 -20.18
N PHE A 192 -23.66 -16.32 -19.09
CA PHE A 192 -24.15 -17.08 -17.95
C PHE A 192 -24.64 -16.11 -16.88
N VAL A 193 -25.91 -16.26 -16.48
CA VAL A 193 -26.60 -15.30 -15.61
C VAL A 193 -26.79 -15.89 -14.22
N PHE A 194 -26.20 -15.23 -13.22
CA PHE A 194 -26.33 -15.55 -11.81
C PHE A 194 -27.28 -14.57 -11.13
N LYS A 195 -28.20 -15.11 -10.31
CA LYS A 195 -29.15 -14.29 -9.56
C LYS A 195 -28.43 -13.44 -8.51
N GLY A 196 -28.59 -12.12 -8.59
CA GLY A 196 -27.92 -11.18 -7.69
C GLY A 196 -28.36 -11.23 -6.23
N ASN A 197 -29.49 -11.87 -5.92
CA ASN A 197 -30.03 -11.96 -4.56
C ASN A 197 -29.69 -13.25 -3.82
N LYS A 198 -28.90 -14.13 -4.44
CA LYS A 198 -28.56 -15.45 -3.91
C LYS A 198 -27.05 -15.61 -3.82
N GLU A 199 -26.59 -16.08 -2.67
CA GLU A 199 -25.20 -16.52 -2.52
C GLU A 199 -24.95 -17.78 -3.35
N VAL A 200 -23.87 -17.78 -4.11
CA VAL A 200 -23.46 -18.90 -4.95
C VAL A 200 -22.04 -19.30 -4.56
N THR A 201 -21.88 -20.54 -4.09
CA THR A 201 -20.58 -21.05 -3.66
C THR A 201 -19.64 -21.25 -4.85
N LYS A 202 -18.32 -21.27 -4.60
CA LYS A 202 -17.30 -21.57 -5.62
C LYS A 202 -17.65 -22.82 -6.44
N ASP A 203 -17.97 -23.93 -5.77
CA ASP A 203 -18.23 -25.20 -6.46
C ASP A 203 -19.48 -25.12 -7.34
N GLN A 204 -20.53 -24.45 -6.87
CA GLN A 204 -21.74 -24.20 -7.67
C GLN A 204 -21.47 -23.32 -8.89
N ILE A 205 -20.59 -22.31 -8.77
CA ILE A 205 -20.17 -21.46 -9.89
C ILE A 205 -19.42 -22.33 -10.91
N LEU A 206 -18.44 -23.11 -10.45
CA LEU A 206 -17.66 -24.00 -11.33
C LEU A 206 -18.57 -25.01 -12.05
N ASP A 207 -19.50 -25.64 -11.35
CA ASP A 207 -20.44 -26.61 -11.95
C ASP A 207 -21.35 -25.94 -12.98
N GLN A 208 -21.93 -24.77 -12.67
CA GLN A 208 -22.81 -24.03 -13.60
C GLN A 208 -22.08 -23.50 -14.84
N LEU A 209 -20.80 -23.18 -14.71
CA LEU A 209 -19.94 -22.79 -15.83
C LEU A 209 -19.36 -24.01 -16.59
N GLY A 210 -19.65 -25.24 -16.15
CA GLY A 210 -19.11 -26.46 -16.76
C GLY A 210 -17.62 -26.72 -16.47
N LEU A 211 -17.06 -26.02 -15.47
CA LEU A 211 -15.66 -26.05 -15.02
C LEU A 211 -15.43 -27.02 -13.85
N GLY A 212 -16.51 -27.56 -13.27
CA GLY A 212 -16.47 -28.47 -12.13
C GLY A 212 -15.73 -29.78 -12.40
N SER A 213 -15.21 -30.38 -11.33
CA SER A 213 -14.44 -31.64 -11.38
C SER A 213 -15.22 -32.82 -12.00
N SER A 214 -16.56 -32.80 -11.89
CA SER A 214 -17.48 -33.77 -12.50
C SER A 214 -17.50 -33.71 -14.03
N SER A 215 -17.20 -32.55 -14.63
CA SER A 215 -17.13 -32.37 -16.09
C SER A 215 -15.88 -33.03 -16.70
N ARG A 216 -14.82 -33.25 -15.89
CA ARG A 216 -13.64 -34.05 -16.29
C ARG A 216 -13.91 -35.57 -16.34
N ARG A 217 -15.10 -36.02 -15.93
CA ARG A 217 -15.55 -37.42 -15.97
C ARG A 217 -16.90 -37.56 -16.69
N ALA A 218 -17.00 -37.09 -17.93
CA ALA A 218 -18.07 -37.59 -18.80
C ALA A 218 -17.75 -39.04 -19.25
N PRO A 219 -18.71 -39.97 -19.21
CA PRO A 219 -18.48 -41.40 -19.42
C PRO A 219 -18.30 -41.73 -20.90
N THR A 220 -17.35 -42.63 -21.17
CA THR A 220 -17.23 -43.35 -22.43
C THR A 220 -18.48 -44.23 -22.64
N SER A 221 -19.47 -43.76 -23.38
CA SER A 221 -20.44 -44.64 -24.04
C SER A 221 -21.07 -44.00 -25.28
N GLY A 222 -20.67 -44.49 -26.45
CA GLY A 222 -21.55 -44.55 -27.63
C GLY A 222 -21.32 -43.51 -28.73
N PHE A 223 -20.69 -43.98 -29.81
CA PHE A 223 -20.74 -43.46 -31.19
C PHE A 223 -19.91 -42.22 -31.56
N SER A 224 -18.70 -42.52 -32.03
CA SER A 224 -17.87 -41.68 -32.88
C SER A 224 -18.48 -41.45 -34.27
N LYS A 225 -18.50 -40.19 -34.75
CA LYS A 225 -18.24 -39.85 -36.15
C LYS A 225 -17.99 -38.34 -36.34
N GLY A 226 -16.74 -38.01 -36.69
CA GLY A 226 -16.44 -36.93 -37.64
C GLY A 226 -15.82 -35.63 -37.09
N ALA A 227 -14.56 -35.40 -37.47
CA ALA A 227 -13.89 -34.12 -37.72
C ALA A 227 -13.16 -33.38 -36.57
N GLN A 228 -11.84 -33.31 -36.80
CA GLN A 228 -10.87 -32.23 -36.56
C GLN A 228 -10.19 -32.03 -35.20
N ASN A 229 -8.86 -32.05 -35.32
CA ASN A 229 -7.82 -31.48 -34.46
C ASN A 229 -8.29 -30.29 -33.61
N GLY A 230 -8.12 -30.41 -32.29
CA GLY A 230 -8.18 -29.29 -31.36
C GLY A 230 -7.54 -29.69 -30.04
N PHE A 231 -6.66 -28.84 -29.53
CA PHE A 231 -6.00 -28.96 -28.24
C PHE A 231 -6.99 -29.36 -27.13
N GLN A 232 -6.54 -30.16 -26.16
CA GLN A 232 -7.25 -30.35 -24.89
C GLN A 232 -7.22 -29.02 -24.12
N SER A 233 -8.09 -28.07 -24.47
CA SER A 233 -8.24 -26.82 -23.72
C SER A 233 -8.88 -27.14 -22.38
N SER A 234 -8.37 -26.47 -21.35
CA SER A 234 -9.05 -26.48 -20.07
C SER A 234 -10.38 -25.75 -20.28
N GLY A 235 -11.48 -26.23 -19.69
CA GLY A 235 -12.80 -25.62 -19.93
C GLY A 235 -12.89 -24.13 -19.62
N VAL A 236 -11.91 -23.56 -18.89
CA VAL A 236 -11.86 -22.13 -18.52
C VAL A 236 -11.40 -21.24 -19.68
N ASP A 237 -10.67 -21.78 -20.67
CA ASP A 237 -10.13 -21.03 -21.82
C ASP A 237 -11.24 -20.44 -22.70
N ARG A 238 -12.49 -20.92 -22.56
CA ARG A 238 -13.66 -20.31 -23.24
C ARG A 238 -14.13 -19.00 -22.60
N PHE A 239 -13.78 -18.78 -21.33
CA PHE A 239 -14.10 -17.55 -20.58
C PHE A 239 -12.89 -16.63 -20.46
N LEU A 240 -11.69 -17.19 -20.49
CA LEU A 240 -10.42 -16.49 -20.33
C LEU A 240 -9.62 -16.63 -21.63
N LEU A 241 -9.61 -15.59 -22.46
CA LEU A 241 -8.92 -15.57 -23.74
C LEU A 241 -7.65 -14.72 -23.68
N PRO A 242 -6.61 -15.03 -24.47
CA PRO A 242 -5.48 -14.11 -24.66
C PRO A 242 -5.96 -12.72 -25.11
N ALA A 243 -5.35 -11.66 -24.58
CA ALA A 243 -5.69 -10.28 -24.92
C ALA A 243 -5.67 -10.03 -26.43
N SER A 244 -4.66 -10.59 -27.11
CA SER A 244 -4.51 -10.56 -28.57
C SER A 244 -5.66 -11.22 -29.35
N GLU A 245 -6.41 -12.14 -28.74
CA GLU A 245 -7.53 -12.85 -29.37
C GLU A 245 -8.89 -12.26 -29.00
N CYS A 246 -9.01 -11.59 -27.84
CA CYS A 246 -10.29 -11.09 -27.34
C CYS A 246 -10.52 -9.59 -27.52
N GLU A 247 -9.52 -8.79 -27.91
CA GLU A 247 -9.61 -7.33 -28.04
C GLU A 247 -10.86 -6.91 -28.85
N TYR A 248 -10.99 -7.44 -30.07
CA TYR A 248 -12.14 -7.13 -30.93
C TYR A 248 -13.48 -7.57 -30.32
N THR A 249 -13.55 -8.80 -29.80
CA THR A 249 -14.79 -9.35 -29.21
C THR A 249 -15.24 -8.53 -28.00
N LEU A 250 -14.30 -8.15 -27.15
CA LEU A 250 -14.59 -7.39 -25.94
C LEU A 250 -14.94 -5.93 -26.27
N ASP A 251 -14.31 -5.33 -27.28
CA ASP A 251 -14.66 -3.99 -27.77
C ASP A 251 -16.11 -3.93 -28.29
N LEU A 252 -16.51 -4.90 -29.11
CA LEU A 252 -17.89 -5.03 -29.58
C LEU A 252 -18.87 -5.20 -28.41
N LEU A 253 -18.52 -6.08 -27.47
CA LEU A 253 -19.33 -6.32 -26.28
C LEU A 253 -19.51 -5.03 -25.47
N LEU A 254 -18.44 -4.26 -25.25
CA LEU A 254 -18.47 -3.00 -24.52
C LEU A 254 -19.27 -1.92 -25.26
N ASP A 255 -19.26 -1.90 -26.59
CA ASP A 255 -20.09 -0.99 -27.40
C ASP A 255 -21.58 -1.33 -27.28
N GLU A 256 -21.93 -2.61 -27.24
CA GLU A 256 -23.32 -3.08 -27.11
C GLU A 256 -23.84 -3.05 -25.66
N LEU A 257 -22.94 -3.07 -24.66
CA LEU A 257 -23.31 -3.06 -23.26
C LEU A 257 -24.10 -1.80 -22.93
N GLN A 258 -25.20 -1.91 -22.20
CA GLN A 258 -26.04 -0.78 -21.79
C GLN A 258 -26.10 -0.69 -20.27
N SER A 259 -26.61 0.44 -19.75
CA SER A 259 -26.96 0.53 -18.33
C SER A 259 -27.98 -0.55 -17.95
N ASP A 260 -28.03 -0.94 -16.68
CA ASP A 260 -28.98 -1.94 -16.19
C ASP A 260 -30.42 -1.49 -16.47
N GLN A 261 -31.17 -2.28 -17.23
CA GLN A 261 -32.50 -1.90 -17.72
C GLN A 261 -33.62 -2.23 -16.71
N TRP A 262 -33.28 -2.78 -15.54
CA TRP A 262 -34.26 -3.07 -14.50
C TRP A 262 -34.85 -1.78 -13.94
N PRO A 263 -36.20 -1.63 -13.90
CA PRO A 263 -36.82 -0.41 -13.44
C PRO A 263 -36.46 -0.08 -11.99
N VAL A 264 -35.96 1.14 -11.77
CA VAL A 264 -35.72 1.69 -10.43
C VAL A 264 -36.93 2.51 -10.02
N GLN A 265 -37.59 2.12 -8.92
CA GLN A 265 -38.74 2.86 -8.41
C GLN A 265 -38.31 4.26 -7.94
N PRO A 266 -39.15 5.29 -8.09
CA PRO A 266 -38.89 6.60 -7.49
C PRO A 266 -38.58 6.46 -5.99
N GLY A 267 -37.60 7.22 -5.50
CA GLY A 267 -37.17 7.14 -4.10
C GLY A 267 -36.30 5.91 -3.79
N HIS A 268 -35.90 5.11 -4.78
CA HIS A 268 -35.04 3.95 -4.57
C HIS A 268 -33.72 4.04 -5.35
N ARG A 269 -32.70 3.37 -4.82
CA ARG A 269 -31.43 3.05 -5.47
C ARG A 269 -31.61 1.85 -6.42
N PRO A 270 -30.75 1.72 -7.45
CA PRO A 270 -30.69 0.52 -8.28
C PRO A 270 -30.43 -0.74 -7.45
N GLN A 271 -30.85 -1.90 -7.96
CA GLN A 271 -30.52 -3.19 -7.35
C GLN A 271 -29.11 -3.58 -7.81
N ARG A 272 -28.12 -3.48 -6.93
CA ARG A 272 -26.72 -3.67 -7.26
C ARG A 272 -26.17 -4.88 -6.50
N CYS A 273 -25.87 -5.96 -7.22
CA CYS A 273 -25.40 -7.22 -6.64
C CYS A 273 -23.87 -7.38 -6.62
N THR A 274 -23.14 -6.32 -6.25
CA THR A 274 -21.66 -6.30 -6.23
C THR A 274 -21.05 -7.51 -5.55
N GLY A 275 -21.58 -7.93 -4.38
CA GLY A 275 -21.05 -9.09 -3.68
C GLY A 275 -21.17 -10.39 -4.46
N VAL A 276 -22.27 -10.61 -5.18
CA VAL A 276 -22.43 -11.78 -6.06
C VAL A 276 -21.49 -11.69 -7.26
N ALA A 277 -21.35 -10.52 -7.89
CA ALA A 277 -20.45 -10.34 -9.02
C ALA A 277 -18.99 -10.67 -8.65
N LEU A 278 -18.51 -10.18 -7.49
CA LEU A 278 -17.19 -10.50 -6.98
C LEU A 278 -17.03 -11.99 -6.61
N SER A 279 -18.06 -12.60 -6.01
CA SER A 279 -18.05 -14.04 -5.70
C SER A 279 -17.98 -14.89 -6.97
N VAL A 280 -18.71 -14.51 -8.02
CA VAL A 280 -18.72 -15.18 -9.32
C VAL A 280 -17.35 -15.05 -10.01
N ALA A 281 -16.76 -13.85 -10.03
CA ALA A 281 -15.42 -13.63 -10.57
C ALA A 281 -14.35 -14.45 -9.80
N ALA A 282 -14.42 -14.45 -8.46
CA ALA A 282 -13.53 -15.27 -7.63
C ALA A 282 -13.74 -16.77 -7.86
N GLY A 283 -14.98 -17.21 -8.14
CA GLY A 283 -15.30 -18.59 -8.49
C GLY A 283 -14.73 -19.00 -9.85
N LEU A 284 -14.85 -18.13 -10.86
CA LEU A 284 -14.28 -18.32 -12.20
C LEU A 284 -12.76 -18.46 -12.14
N LEU A 285 -12.07 -17.56 -11.43
CA LEU A 285 -10.62 -17.65 -11.22
C LEU A 285 -10.20 -18.93 -10.49
N GLY A 286 -11.09 -19.47 -9.65
CA GLY A 286 -10.88 -20.74 -8.99
C GLY A 286 -10.74 -21.96 -9.92
N ALA A 287 -11.01 -21.81 -11.22
CA ALA A 287 -10.77 -22.81 -12.27
C ALA A 287 -9.35 -22.75 -12.87
N CYS A 288 -8.58 -21.69 -12.63
CA CYS A 288 -7.22 -21.52 -13.12
C CYS A 288 -6.27 -22.58 -12.54
N LEU A 289 -5.16 -22.81 -13.23
CA LEU A 289 -4.12 -23.71 -12.75
C LEU A 289 -3.51 -23.18 -11.44
N PRO A 290 -3.20 -24.03 -10.45
CA PRO A 290 -2.55 -23.59 -9.23
C PRO A 290 -1.24 -22.83 -9.49
N GLY A 291 -1.11 -21.66 -8.87
CA GLY A 291 0.03 -20.76 -9.06
C GLY A 291 -0.15 -19.73 -10.18
N THR A 292 -1.30 -19.70 -10.86
CA THR A 292 -1.64 -18.64 -11.82
C THR A 292 -1.86 -17.32 -11.08
N GLY A 293 -1.05 -16.30 -11.39
CA GLY A 293 -1.30 -14.94 -10.96
C GLY A 293 -2.57 -14.39 -11.63
N ALA A 294 -3.57 -14.01 -10.84
CA ALA A 294 -4.81 -13.46 -11.39
C ALA A 294 -5.34 -12.29 -10.57
N ARG A 295 -6.04 -11.37 -11.24
CA ARG A 295 -6.67 -10.20 -10.63
C ARG A 295 -8.12 -10.08 -11.05
N ILE A 296 -8.96 -9.78 -10.07
CA ILE A 296 -10.29 -9.21 -10.29
C ILE A 296 -10.10 -7.69 -10.32
N VAL A 297 -10.46 -7.06 -11.42
CA VAL A 297 -10.40 -5.59 -11.58
C VAL A 297 -11.83 -5.06 -11.57
N ALA A 298 -12.29 -4.62 -10.40
CA ALA A 298 -13.68 -4.21 -10.20
C ALA A 298 -13.86 -2.70 -10.38
N LEU A 299 -14.73 -2.30 -11.31
CA LEU A 299 -15.17 -0.92 -11.52
C LEU A 299 -16.60 -0.80 -10.98
N VAL A 300 -16.75 -0.15 -9.82
CA VAL A 300 -18.00 -0.10 -9.06
C VAL A 300 -18.51 1.34 -8.93
N GLY A 301 -19.76 1.58 -9.34
CA GLY A 301 -20.39 2.90 -9.45
C GLY A 301 -21.36 3.24 -8.32
N GLY A 302 -21.35 2.50 -7.21
CA GLY A 302 -22.23 2.75 -6.07
C GLY A 302 -22.32 1.55 -5.11
N PRO A 303 -23.05 1.67 -4.00
CA PRO A 303 -23.07 0.64 -2.97
C PRO A 303 -23.82 -0.61 -3.39
N CYS A 304 -23.42 -1.76 -2.85
CA CYS A 304 -24.17 -3.01 -2.99
C CYS A 304 -25.51 -2.89 -2.23
N THR A 305 -26.63 -3.13 -2.92
CA THR A 305 -27.99 -2.96 -2.38
C THR A 305 -28.83 -4.23 -2.48
N GLU A 306 -28.30 -5.29 -3.08
CA GLU A 306 -28.99 -6.56 -3.28
C GLU A 306 -28.04 -7.73 -3.01
N GLY A 307 -28.53 -8.73 -2.27
CA GLY A 307 -27.84 -9.98 -2.05
C GLY A 307 -26.72 -9.95 -0.99
N PRO A 308 -25.87 -10.98 -0.95
CA PRO A 308 -24.72 -11.03 -0.05
C PRO A 308 -23.79 -9.83 -0.27
N GLY A 309 -23.25 -9.29 0.82
CA GLY A 309 -22.41 -8.08 0.77
C GLY A 309 -23.18 -6.76 0.66
N THR A 310 -24.50 -6.77 0.84
CA THR A 310 -25.33 -5.54 0.89
C THR A 310 -24.78 -4.57 1.93
N ILE A 311 -24.58 -3.31 1.49
CA ILE A 311 -24.06 -2.19 2.28
C ILE A 311 -25.20 -1.31 2.81
N ILE A 312 -26.25 -1.16 2.01
CA ILE A 312 -27.42 -0.33 2.32
C ILE A 312 -28.68 -0.87 1.64
N SER A 313 -29.85 -0.51 2.18
CA SER A 313 -31.12 -0.77 1.52
C SER A 313 -31.27 0.02 0.21
N LYS A 314 -32.29 -0.38 -0.55
CA LYS A 314 -32.67 0.32 -1.77
C LYS A 314 -33.38 1.65 -1.47
N ASP A 315 -33.96 1.85 -0.30
CA ASP A 315 -34.74 3.06 -0.01
C ASP A 315 -33.82 4.27 0.19
N LEU A 316 -33.99 5.34 -0.61
CA LEU A 316 -33.17 6.56 -0.50
C LEU A 316 -33.38 7.31 0.81
N SER A 317 -34.48 7.04 1.53
CA SER A 317 -34.69 7.60 2.87
C SER A 317 -33.74 7.00 3.92
N ASP A 318 -33.21 5.80 3.68
CA ASP A 318 -32.13 5.23 4.48
C ASP A 318 -30.80 5.89 4.07
N PRO A 319 -30.09 6.58 4.98
CA PRO A 319 -28.80 7.18 4.69
C PRO A 319 -27.68 6.14 4.69
N VAL A 320 -26.64 6.37 3.90
CA VAL A 320 -25.41 5.56 3.99
C VAL A 320 -24.74 5.78 5.34
N ARG A 321 -24.28 4.70 5.97
CA ARG A 321 -23.66 4.74 7.30
C ARG A 321 -22.53 5.77 7.37
N SER A 322 -22.46 6.47 8.51
CA SER A 322 -21.39 7.37 8.90
C SER A 322 -20.53 6.75 10.01
N HIS A 323 -19.38 7.36 10.34
CA HIS A 323 -18.57 6.94 11.51
C HIS A 323 -19.39 6.93 12.81
N LYS A 324 -20.27 7.91 12.99
CA LYS A 324 -21.16 7.99 14.17
C LYS A 324 -22.10 6.79 14.26
N ASP A 325 -22.56 6.28 13.11
CA ASP A 325 -23.44 5.10 13.09
C ASP A 325 -22.64 3.83 13.41
N LEU A 326 -21.39 3.72 12.95
CA LEU A 326 -20.50 2.62 13.30
C LEU A 326 -20.17 2.63 14.81
N ASP A 327 -19.80 3.78 15.37
CA ASP A 327 -19.47 3.93 16.79
C ASP A 327 -20.63 3.58 17.72
N LYS A 328 -21.87 3.80 17.27
CA LYS A 328 -23.10 3.51 18.02
C LYS A 328 -23.69 2.13 17.70
N ASP A 329 -23.02 1.34 16.89
CA ASP A 329 -23.52 0.06 16.35
C ASP A 329 -24.92 0.18 15.69
N ALA A 330 -25.16 1.32 15.04
CA ALA A 330 -26.41 1.68 14.36
C ALA A 330 -26.38 1.40 12.85
N ALA A 331 -25.35 0.69 12.35
CA ALA A 331 -25.20 0.33 10.94
C ALA A 331 -25.56 -1.16 10.71
N PRO A 332 -26.83 -1.50 10.36
CA PRO A 332 -27.34 -2.87 10.39
C PRO A 332 -26.67 -3.82 9.38
N TYR A 333 -26.10 -3.29 8.30
CA TYR A 333 -25.49 -4.06 7.22
C TYR A 333 -23.98 -4.31 7.42
N TYR A 334 -23.29 -3.41 8.13
CA TYR A 334 -21.83 -3.33 8.15
C TYR A 334 -21.15 -4.65 8.55
N LYS A 335 -21.45 -5.18 9.74
CA LYS A 335 -20.84 -6.42 10.26
C LYS A 335 -21.08 -7.63 9.35
N LYS A 336 -22.26 -7.74 8.73
CA LYS A 336 -22.61 -8.84 7.82
C LYS A 336 -21.87 -8.71 6.49
N ALA A 337 -21.76 -7.50 5.96
CA ALA A 337 -21.03 -7.22 4.73
C ALA A 337 -19.53 -7.45 4.88
N VAL A 338 -18.90 -6.94 5.95
CA VAL A 338 -17.48 -7.20 6.26
C VAL A 338 -17.20 -8.70 6.33
N LYS A 339 -18.05 -9.47 7.03
CA LYS A 339 -17.91 -10.93 7.12
C LYS A 339 -18.01 -11.62 5.76
N PHE A 340 -18.88 -11.13 4.88
CA PHE A 340 -19.02 -11.68 3.53
C PHE A 340 -17.77 -11.39 2.69
N TYR A 341 -17.28 -10.15 2.66
CA TYR A 341 -16.07 -9.81 1.91
C TYR A 341 -14.81 -10.46 2.48
N ASP A 342 -14.74 -10.71 3.80
CA ASP A 342 -13.68 -11.53 4.43
C ASP A 342 -13.70 -12.98 3.92
N SER A 343 -14.88 -13.56 3.62
CA SER A 343 -14.96 -14.89 3.01
C SER A 343 -14.42 -14.92 1.57
N ILE A 344 -14.68 -13.86 0.79
CA ILE A 344 -14.09 -13.67 -0.54
C ILE A 344 -12.57 -13.50 -0.42
N ALA A 345 -12.11 -12.70 0.54
CA ALA A 345 -10.69 -12.49 0.83
C ALA A 345 -9.98 -13.83 1.06
N LYS A 346 -10.50 -14.67 1.96
CA LYS A 346 -9.96 -15.99 2.27
C LYS A 346 -9.90 -16.90 1.04
N GLN A 347 -10.95 -16.89 0.21
CA GLN A 347 -10.96 -17.66 -1.04
C GLN A 347 -9.84 -17.20 -1.99
N LEU A 348 -9.71 -15.89 -2.21
CA LEU A 348 -8.69 -15.32 -3.11
C LEU A 348 -7.28 -15.57 -2.59
N VAL A 349 -7.05 -15.38 -1.28
CA VAL A 349 -5.76 -15.63 -0.62
C VAL A 349 -5.34 -17.09 -0.77
N ALA A 350 -6.26 -18.03 -0.55
CA ALA A 350 -5.99 -19.46 -0.71
C ALA A 350 -5.63 -19.83 -2.17
N GLN A 351 -6.15 -19.08 -3.14
CA GLN A 351 -5.89 -19.29 -4.57
C GLN A 351 -4.69 -18.49 -5.10
N GLY A 352 -4.22 -17.48 -4.34
CA GLY A 352 -3.17 -16.56 -4.78
C GLY A 352 -3.64 -15.48 -5.76
N HIS A 353 -4.91 -15.08 -5.68
CA HIS A 353 -5.52 -14.09 -6.56
C HIS A 353 -5.77 -12.75 -5.85
N VAL A 354 -5.94 -11.69 -6.64
CA VAL A 354 -6.01 -10.30 -6.20
C VAL A 354 -7.40 -9.71 -6.44
N LEU A 355 -7.88 -8.85 -5.55
CA LEU A 355 -9.03 -7.98 -5.79
C LEU A 355 -8.60 -6.51 -5.83
N ASP A 356 -8.63 -5.91 -7.02
CA ASP A 356 -8.49 -4.47 -7.21
C ASP A 356 -9.87 -3.80 -7.24
N LEU A 357 -9.99 -2.65 -6.56
CA LEU A 357 -11.24 -1.91 -6.43
C LEU A 357 -11.09 -0.47 -6.93
N PHE A 358 -11.72 -0.18 -8.06
CA PHE A 358 -11.87 1.17 -8.60
C PHE A 358 -13.31 1.62 -8.37
N ALA A 359 -13.50 2.42 -7.32
CA ALA A 359 -14.80 2.91 -6.88
C ALA A 359 -14.98 4.37 -7.32
N SER A 360 -16.01 4.63 -8.12
CA SER A 360 -16.32 5.97 -8.60
C SER A 360 -17.79 6.30 -8.42
N ALA A 361 -18.09 7.16 -7.45
CA ALA A 361 -19.45 7.61 -7.15
C ALA A 361 -19.43 8.91 -6.35
N LEU A 362 -20.53 9.67 -6.41
CA LEU A 362 -20.72 10.89 -5.61
C LEU A 362 -20.96 10.61 -4.12
N ASP A 363 -21.39 9.40 -3.79
CA ASP A 363 -21.62 8.94 -2.41
C ASP A 363 -20.86 7.62 -2.19
N GLN A 364 -20.86 7.11 -0.96
CA GLN A 364 -20.10 5.94 -0.55
C GLN A 364 -20.53 4.65 -1.29
N VAL A 365 -19.54 3.80 -1.57
CA VAL A 365 -19.65 2.57 -2.37
C VAL A 365 -19.58 1.31 -1.50
N GLY A 366 -19.09 1.42 -0.27
CA GLY A 366 -18.80 0.28 0.61
C GLY A 366 -17.33 -0.15 0.57
N VAL A 367 -16.41 0.79 0.28
CA VAL A 367 -14.96 0.57 0.37
C VAL A 367 -14.58 0.11 1.79
N ALA A 368 -15.23 0.65 2.83
CA ALA A 368 -14.97 0.25 4.21
C ALA A 368 -15.23 -1.24 4.48
N GLU A 369 -16.25 -1.84 3.87
CA GLU A 369 -16.58 -3.26 4.00
C GLU A 369 -15.75 -4.16 3.08
N MET A 370 -15.41 -3.67 1.88
CA MET A 370 -14.61 -4.40 0.91
C MET A 370 -13.10 -4.35 1.21
N LYS A 371 -12.65 -3.41 2.04
CA LYS A 371 -11.25 -3.21 2.49
C LYS A 371 -10.56 -4.52 2.83
N VAL A 372 -11.21 -5.40 3.61
CA VAL A 372 -10.63 -6.67 4.07
C VAL A 372 -10.17 -7.55 2.91
N ALA A 373 -10.88 -7.57 1.78
CA ALA A 373 -10.52 -8.37 0.61
C ALA A 373 -9.41 -7.71 -0.21
N VAL A 374 -9.44 -6.38 -0.35
CA VAL A 374 -8.41 -5.62 -1.07
C VAL A 374 -7.06 -5.72 -0.35
N GLU A 375 -7.00 -5.40 0.95
CA GLU A 375 -5.76 -5.44 1.73
C GLU A 375 -5.18 -6.86 1.83
N SER A 376 -5.99 -7.86 2.18
CA SER A 376 -5.53 -9.24 2.37
C SER A 376 -4.91 -9.83 1.09
N THR A 377 -5.43 -9.42 -0.07
CA THR A 377 -4.93 -9.91 -1.37
C THR A 377 -3.86 -9.01 -1.99
N GLY A 378 -3.56 -7.85 -1.39
CA GLY A 378 -2.62 -6.88 -1.93
C GLY A 378 -3.10 -6.17 -3.19
N GLY A 379 -4.42 -6.02 -3.33
CA GLY A 379 -5.04 -5.27 -4.41
C GLY A 379 -4.82 -3.77 -4.34
N LEU A 380 -5.08 -3.13 -5.47
CA LEU A 380 -5.07 -1.68 -5.63
C LEU A 380 -6.46 -1.14 -5.29
N VAL A 381 -6.49 0.08 -4.76
CA VAL A 381 -7.72 0.81 -4.49
C VAL A 381 -7.63 2.21 -5.07
N VAL A 382 -8.68 2.63 -5.78
CA VAL A 382 -8.86 4.01 -6.24
C VAL A 382 -10.26 4.44 -5.89
N LEU A 383 -10.38 5.58 -5.21
CA LEU A 383 -11.65 6.21 -4.87
C LEU A 383 -11.74 7.57 -5.58
N SER A 384 -12.76 7.77 -6.40
CA SER A 384 -13.02 9.03 -7.09
C SER A 384 -14.52 9.38 -7.12
N GLU A 385 -14.83 10.61 -7.49
CA GLU A 385 -16.23 11.08 -7.63
C GLU A 385 -16.87 10.60 -8.96
N SER A 386 -16.05 10.29 -9.96
CA SER A 386 -16.45 9.95 -11.33
C SER A 386 -15.36 9.14 -12.04
N PHE A 387 -15.76 8.24 -12.95
CA PHE A 387 -14.88 7.55 -13.89
C PHE A 387 -14.34 8.49 -14.99
N GLY A 388 -14.90 9.68 -15.15
CA GLY A 388 -14.39 10.73 -16.04
C GLY A 388 -13.22 11.51 -15.45
N HIS A 389 -13.02 11.45 -14.13
CA HIS A 389 -12.02 12.23 -13.42
C HIS A 389 -10.60 11.68 -13.61
N SER A 390 -9.58 12.55 -13.67
CA SER A 390 -8.17 12.16 -13.89
C SER A 390 -7.66 11.18 -12.83
N VAL A 391 -8.07 11.36 -11.58
CA VAL A 391 -7.74 10.43 -10.47
C VAL A 391 -8.07 8.98 -10.83
N PHE A 392 -9.23 8.71 -11.43
CA PHE A 392 -9.55 7.36 -11.92
C PHE A 392 -8.81 7.06 -13.22
N LYS A 393 -8.97 7.89 -14.25
CA LYS A 393 -8.48 7.59 -15.61
C LYS A 393 -6.98 7.34 -15.65
N ASP A 394 -6.21 8.22 -15.04
CA ASP A 394 -4.75 8.16 -15.06
C ASP A 394 -4.24 7.04 -14.16
N SER A 395 -4.87 6.81 -13.00
CA SER A 395 -4.53 5.67 -12.14
C SER A 395 -4.84 4.33 -12.82
N PHE A 396 -6.02 4.21 -13.43
CA PHE A 396 -6.45 3.00 -14.11
C PHE A 396 -5.54 2.69 -15.29
N LYS A 397 -5.22 3.69 -16.11
CA LYS A 397 -4.25 3.56 -17.21
C LYS A 397 -2.88 3.08 -16.69
N ARG A 398 -2.36 3.72 -15.64
CA ARG A 398 -1.03 3.41 -15.07
C ARG A 398 -0.90 1.97 -14.57
N MET A 399 -1.99 1.34 -14.18
CA MET A 399 -2.00 -0.09 -13.81
C MET A 399 -1.48 -0.99 -14.94
N PHE A 400 -1.72 -0.59 -16.21
CA PHE A 400 -1.40 -1.38 -17.40
C PHE A 400 -0.26 -0.78 -18.23
N GLU A 401 0.31 0.36 -17.83
CA GLU A 401 1.46 0.93 -18.52
C GLU A 401 2.74 0.13 -18.27
N ASP A 402 3.54 -0.01 -19.33
CA ASP A 402 4.87 -0.60 -19.30
C ASP A 402 5.98 0.45 -19.13
N GLY A 403 7.21 -0.02 -18.94
CA GLY A 403 8.40 0.83 -18.85
C GLY A 403 8.70 1.34 -17.44
N GLU A 404 9.26 2.54 -17.36
CA GLU A 404 9.75 3.13 -16.11
C GLU A 404 8.61 3.45 -15.14
N HIS A 405 7.50 4.00 -15.66
CA HIS A 405 6.31 4.38 -14.89
C HIS A 405 5.38 3.21 -14.55
N SER A 406 5.67 2.01 -15.05
CA SER A 406 4.94 0.79 -14.72
C SER A 406 5.00 0.54 -13.22
N LEU A 407 3.85 0.18 -12.63
CA LEU A 407 3.78 -0.27 -11.24
C LEU A 407 4.65 -1.51 -11.01
N GLY A 408 4.90 -2.32 -12.05
CA GLY A 408 5.66 -3.56 -11.92
C GLY A 408 4.91 -4.63 -11.16
N LEU A 409 3.65 -4.85 -11.56
CA LEU A 409 2.74 -5.79 -10.94
C LEU A 409 3.33 -7.21 -10.93
N CYS A 410 3.33 -7.81 -9.76
CA CYS A 410 3.82 -9.15 -9.49
C CYS A 410 2.76 -9.96 -8.74
N PHE A 411 2.92 -11.28 -8.76
CA PHE A 411 1.88 -12.22 -8.35
C PHE A 411 2.40 -13.31 -7.43
N ASN A 412 1.47 -13.95 -6.74
CA ASN A 412 1.68 -15.20 -6.02
C ASN A 412 2.85 -15.14 -5.01
N GLY A 413 3.04 -13.97 -4.41
CA GLY A 413 4.13 -13.68 -3.49
C GLY A 413 4.02 -14.43 -2.17
N THR A 414 5.17 -14.73 -1.58
CA THR A 414 5.30 -15.18 -0.19
C THR A 414 6.48 -14.46 0.46
N LEU A 415 6.28 -13.93 1.66
CA LEU A 415 7.33 -13.36 2.50
C LEU A 415 7.62 -14.35 3.64
N GLU A 416 8.88 -14.65 3.87
CA GLU A 416 9.37 -15.40 5.03
C GLU A 416 10.43 -14.60 5.75
N ILE A 417 10.34 -14.53 7.08
CA ILE A 417 11.26 -13.75 7.90
C ILE A 417 12.03 -14.68 8.84
N ASN A 418 13.36 -14.60 8.76
CA ASN A 418 14.28 -15.23 9.68
C ASN A 418 14.97 -14.16 10.53
N CYS A 419 15.18 -14.43 11.82
CA CYS A 419 15.84 -13.51 12.74
C CYS A 419 16.70 -14.27 13.75
N SER A 420 17.65 -13.56 14.37
CA SER A 420 18.45 -14.10 15.48
C SER A 420 17.56 -14.69 16.58
N LYS A 421 18.03 -15.74 17.28
CA LYS A 421 17.24 -16.52 18.25
C LYS A 421 16.56 -15.69 19.35
N ASP A 422 17.19 -14.58 19.73
CA ASP A 422 16.70 -13.68 20.79
C ASP A 422 15.59 -12.73 20.32
N ILE A 423 15.26 -12.73 19.02
CA ILE A 423 14.24 -11.89 18.42
C ILE A 423 13.00 -12.74 18.12
N LYS A 424 11.83 -12.17 18.40
CA LYS A 424 10.51 -12.72 18.05
C LYS A 424 9.80 -11.75 17.11
N ILE A 425 8.92 -12.29 16.29
CA ILE A 425 8.11 -11.58 15.30
C ILE A 425 6.69 -11.49 15.85
N GLN A 426 6.19 -10.27 16.06
CA GLN A 426 4.82 -10.02 16.54
C GLN A 426 3.80 -10.08 15.41
N GLY A 427 4.17 -9.61 14.23
CA GLY A 427 3.33 -9.64 13.03
C GLY A 427 3.64 -8.50 12.07
N VAL A 428 2.79 -8.34 11.06
CA VAL A 428 2.95 -7.37 9.98
C VAL A 428 1.70 -6.51 9.84
N ILE A 429 1.90 -5.21 9.61
CA ILE A 429 0.86 -4.31 9.09
C ILE A 429 1.21 -4.00 7.63
N GLY A 430 0.27 -4.25 6.73
CA GLY A 430 0.40 -4.01 5.29
C GLY A 430 -0.35 -5.06 4.46
N PRO A 431 -0.32 -4.94 3.12
CA PRO A 431 -1.06 -5.81 2.20
C PRO A 431 -0.53 -7.24 2.15
N CYS A 432 -0.94 -8.07 3.11
CA CYS A 432 -0.56 -9.47 3.20
C CYS A 432 -1.58 -10.28 4.02
N SER A 433 -1.43 -11.60 4.03
CA SER A 433 -2.19 -12.49 4.92
C SER A 433 -1.30 -13.52 5.57
N SER A 434 -1.53 -13.81 6.84
CA SER A 434 -0.79 -14.83 7.58
C SER A 434 -0.87 -16.22 6.91
N LEU A 435 0.27 -16.90 6.76
CA LEU A 435 0.32 -18.33 6.40
C LEU A 435 0.32 -19.25 7.62
N GLU A 436 0.14 -18.68 8.82
CA GLU A 436 0.05 -19.41 10.10
C GLU A 436 1.25 -20.34 10.38
N LYS A 437 2.41 -20.04 9.79
CA LYS A 437 3.64 -20.80 9.97
C LYS A 437 4.17 -20.61 11.38
N LYS A 438 3.92 -21.59 12.25
CA LYS A 438 4.44 -21.62 13.62
C LYS A 438 5.95 -21.85 13.62
N GLY A 439 6.62 -21.30 14.62
CA GLY A 439 8.05 -21.48 14.78
C GLY A 439 8.56 -20.82 16.06
N PRO A 440 9.83 -21.09 16.43
CA PRO A 440 10.41 -20.54 17.65
C PRO A 440 10.52 -19.02 17.61
N ASN A 441 10.55 -18.40 16.43
CA ASN A 441 10.70 -16.95 16.28
C ASN A 441 9.35 -16.20 16.23
N VAL A 442 8.22 -16.88 16.42
CA VAL A 442 6.89 -16.22 16.51
C VAL A 442 6.67 -15.73 17.95
N ALA A 443 6.24 -14.48 18.12
CA ALA A 443 5.95 -13.91 19.44
C ALA A 443 4.56 -14.32 19.93
N ASP A 444 4.38 -14.34 21.26
CA ASP A 444 3.06 -14.55 21.88
C ASP A 444 2.17 -13.31 21.78
N THR A 445 2.77 -12.11 21.74
CA THR A 445 2.07 -10.85 21.53
C THR A 445 1.93 -10.56 20.05
N VAL A 446 0.71 -10.31 19.59
CA VAL A 446 0.40 -10.13 18.17
C VAL A 446 0.14 -8.66 17.83
N ILE A 447 0.71 -8.20 16.72
CA ILE A 447 0.40 -6.90 16.11
C ILE A 447 0.14 -7.13 14.62
N GLY A 448 -1.03 -6.71 14.13
CA GLY A 448 -1.46 -6.91 12.74
C GLY A 448 -1.61 -8.39 12.38
N GLU A 449 -1.22 -8.75 11.16
CA GLU A 449 -1.14 -10.12 10.67
C GLU A 449 0.01 -10.86 11.35
N GLY A 450 -0.26 -11.47 12.51
CA GLY A 450 0.75 -12.17 13.32
C GLY A 450 0.58 -13.68 13.37
N ASN A 451 1.01 -14.26 14.49
CA ASN A 451 0.94 -15.71 14.75
C ASN A 451 1.66 -16.58 13.71
N THR A 452 2.62 -16.00 12.98
CA THR A 452 3.34 -16.63 11.87
C THR A 452 4.74 -16.02 11.71
N SER A 453 5.60 -16.69 10.95
CA SER A 453 6.84 -16.13 10.39
C SER A 453 6.83 -16.08 8.86
N ALA A 454 5.67 -16.32 8.25
CA ALA A 454 5.47 -16.29 6.81
C ALA A 454 4.08 -15.75 6.41
N TRP A 455 4.03 -15.01 5.31
CA TRP A 455 2.83 -14.35 4.79
C TRP A 455 2.66 -14.56 3.30
N LYS A 456 1.41 -14.56 2.87
CA LYS A 456 0.99 -14.52 1.47
C LYS A 456 0.90 -13.07 1.02
N LEU A 457 1.41 -12.78 -0.18
CA LEU A 457 1.25 -11.51 -0.88
C LEU A 457 0.68 -11.83 -2.27
N CYS A 458 -0.65 -11.94 -2.42
CA CYS A 458 -1.23 -12.41 -3.68
C CYS A 458 -0.88 -11.48 -4.85
N GLY A 459 -0.98 -10.18 -4.61
CA GLY A 459 -0.45 -9.11 -5.45
C GLY A 459 0.58 -8.29 -4.68
N LEU A 460 1.61 -7.87 -5.39
CA LEU A 460 2.63 -6.94 -4.91
C LEU A 460 3.21 -6.17 -6.11
N ASP A 461 3.81 -5.02 -5.84
CA ASP A 461 4.42 -4.15 -6.84
C ASP A 461 5.67 -3.46 -6.28
N LYS A 462 6.32 -2.61 -7.09
CA LYS A 462 7.56 -1.93 -6.70
C LYS A 462 7.41 -0.99 -5.50
N SER A 463 6.21 -0.48 -5.22
CA SER A 463 5.95 0.45 -4.11
C SER A 463 5.38 -0.24 -2.87
N THR A 464 5.05 -1.53 -2.96
CA THR A 464 4.51 -2.32 -1.85
C THR A 464 5.47 -2.29 -0.67
N CYS A 465 4.98 -1.77 0.46
CA CYS A 465 5.71 -1.68 1.71
C CYS A 465 4.96 -2.40 2.83
N LEU A 466 5.69 -3.00 3.77
CA LEU A 466 5.16 -3.70 4.93
C LEU A 466 5.86 -3.22 6.20
N THR A 467 5.14 -3.06 7.31
CA THR A 467 5.74 -2.85 8.63
C THR A 467 5.75 -4.12 9.44
N VAL A 468 6.93 -4.64 9.73
CA VAL A 468 7.16 -5.80 10.58
C VAL A 468 7.45 -5.34 12.01
N PHE A 469 6.75 -5.93 12.98
CA PHE A 469 6.93 -5.66 14.41
C PHE A 469 7.69 -6.80 15.10
N PHE A 470 8.61 -6.44 15.98
CA PHE A 470 9.47 -7.38 16.68
C PHE A 470 9.37 -7.22 18.21
N ASP A 471 9.59 -8.32 18.90
CA ASP A 471 9.77 -8.38 20.36
C ASP A 471 11.08 -9.12 20.67
N LEU A 472 11.57 -8.99 21.89
CA LEU A 472 12.77 -9.71 22.35
C LEU A 472 12.37 -10.87 23.26
N SER A 473 13.11 -11.96 23.19
CA SER A 473 12.88 -13.13 24.05
C SER A 473 13.20 -12.81 25.52
N SER A 474 12.41 -13.37 26.44
CA SER A 474 12.64 -13.23 27.89
C SER A 474 13.79 -14.10 28.41
N THR A 475 14.26 -15.07 27.62
CA THR A 475 15.22 -16.12 28.02
C THR A 475 16.67 -15.80 27.65
N GLY A 476 16.97 -14.60 27.16
CA GLY A 476 18.33 -14.19 26.79
C GLY A 476 19.29 -14.35 27.97
N SER A 477 20.19 -15.33 27.87
CA SER A 477 21.19 -15.64 28.90
C SER A 477 22.15 -14.47 29.08
N THR A 478 22.14 -13.88 30.27
CA THR A 478 23.09 -12.88 30.78
C THR A 478 24.47 -13.47 31.08
N ALA A 479 25.01 -14.33 30.22
CA ALA A 479 26.35 -14.89 30.42
C ALA A 479 27.41 -13.85 30.01
N PRO A 480 28.22 -13.29 30.93
CA PRO A 480 29.28 -12.36 30.57
C PRO A 480 30.38 -13.14 29.83
N GLY A 481 30.71 -12.73 28.59
CA GLY A 481 31.95 -13.15 27.92
C GLY A 481 31.84 -13.95 26.63
N ALA A 482 30.65 -14.31 26.16
CA ALA A 482 30.52 -15.01 24.87
C ALA A 482 29.19 -14.69 24.16
N LEU A 483 29.01 -13.49 23.60
CA LEU A 483 27.77 -13.21 22.87
C LEU A 483 28.01 -12.32 21.66
N ASN A 484 27.50 -12.77 20.51
CA ASN A 484 27.50 -12.06 19.25
C ASN A 484 27.07 -10.59 19.46
N GLN A 485 27.89 -9.63 19.04
CA GLN A 485 27.57 -8.20 19.16
C GLN A 485 26.52 -7.76 18.16
N GLN A 486 26.30 -8.58 17.13
CA GLN A 486 25.36 -8.31 16.05
C GLN A 486 24.08 -9.13 16.18
N LEU A 487 23.01 -8.56 15.67
CA LEU A 487 21.75 -9.22 15.38
C LEU A 487 21.54 -9.29 13.88
N TYR A 488 20.84 -10.32 13.42
CA TYR A 488 20.55 -10.52 12.01
C TYR A 488 19.04 -10.63 11.78
N LEU A 489 18.60 -10.05 10.67
CA LEU A 489 17.27 -10.19 10.10
C LEU A 489 17.42 -10.60 8.64
N GLN A 490 16.62 -11.52 8.15
CA GLN A 490 16.56 -11.89 6.74
C GLN A 490 15.11 -11.95 6.28
N PHE A 491 14.83 -11.20 5.21
CA PHE A 491 13.56 -11.16 4.53
C PHE A 491 13.71 -11.93 3.21
N ILE A 492 12.86 -12.93 2.99
CA ILE A 492 12.87 -13.76 1.78
C ILE A 492 11.51 -13.60 1.10
N THR A 493 11.49 -12.92 -0.04
CA THR A 493 10.29 -12.69 -0.83
C THR A 493 10.37 -13.50 -2.10
N ARG A 494 9.52 -14.54 -2.22
CA ARG A 494 9.38 -15.31 -3.47
C ARG A 494 8.15 -14.83 -4.19
N TYR A 495 8.22 -14.61 -5.50
CA TYR A 495 7.11 -14.09 -6.28
C TYR A 495 7.23 -14.45 -7.77
N GLN A 496 6.16 -14.20 -8.51
CA GLN A 496 6.12 -14.33 -9.96
C GLN A 496 6.04 -12.93 -10.58
N ASN A 497 6.92 -12.60 -11.53
CA ASN A 497 6.83 -11.34 -12.25
C ASN A 497 5.74 -11.39 -13.35
N SER A 498 5.49 -10.29 -14.05
CA SER A 498 4.52 -10.20 -15.14
C SER A 498 4.81 -11.15 -16.32
N GLU A 499 6.07 -11.54 -16.53
CA GLU A 499 6.49 -12.51 -17.55
C GLU A 499 6.32 -13.97 -17.12
N GLY A 500 5.90 -14.21 -15.88
CA GLY A 500 5.73 -15.53 -15.31
C GLY A 500 6.99 -16.16 -14.71
N LYS A 501 8.13 -15.45 -14.70
CA LYS A 501 9.37 -15.93 -14.07
C LYS A 501 9.20 -15.97 -12.56
N SER A 502 9.65 -17.06 -11.95
CA SER A 502 9.73 -17.21 -10.50
C SER A 502 11.01 -16.59 -9.98
N LEU A 503 10.88 -15.63 -9.08
CA LEU A 503 11.97 -14.85 -8.51
C LEU A 503 12.00 -15.02 -6.99
N ALA A 504 13.17 -14.83 -6.39
CA ALA A 504 13.32 -14.72 -4.94
C ALA A 504 14.23 -13.54 -4.58
N ARG A 505 13.66 -12.50 -3.97
CA ARG A 505 14.42 -11.40 -3.36
C ARG A 505 14.84 -11.78 -1.96
N VAL A 506 16.13 -11.65 -1.65
CA VAL A 506 16.68 -11.96 -0.33
C VAL A 506 17.42 -10.74 0.18
N THR A 507 16.93 -10.16 1.27
CA THR A 507 17.56 -9.04 1.97
C THR A 507 18.00 -9.53 3.34
N THR A 508 19.30 -9.54 3.61
CA THR A 508 19.85 -9.88 4.92
C THR A 508 20.51 -8.65 5.53
N LEU A 509 20.12 -8.31 6.75
CA LEU A 509 20.60 -7.15 7.47
C LEU A 509 21.31 -7.58 8.75
N THR A 510 22.23 -6.72 9.19
CA THR A 510 22.80 -6.76 10.54
C THR A 510 22.60 -5.42 11.24
N ARG A 511 22.37 -5.45 12.56
CA ARG A 511 22.42 -4.30 13.47
C ARG A 511 23.19 -4.68 14.72
N GLN A 512 23.51 -3.68 15.54
CA GLN A 512 24.22 -3.90 16.80
C GLN A 512 23.27 -3.95 17.98
N TRP A 513 23.61 -4.83 18.93
CA TRP A 513 23.02 -4.83 20.26
C TRP A 513 23.68 -3.77 21.14
N VAL A 514 22.87 -2.94 21.81
CA VAL A 514 23.30 -1.92 22.76
C VAL A 514 22.98 -2.37 24.17
N ASP A 515 23.96 -2.24 25.06
CA ASP A 515 23.76 -2.32 26.49
C ASP A 515 23.35 -0.93 27.01
N THR A 516 22.07 -0.76 27.35
CA THR A 516 21.56 0.56 27.75
C THR A 516 21.98 0.93 29.17
N ALA A 517 22.48 -0.03 29.96
CA ALA A 517 23.11 0.26 31.25
C ALA A 517 24.44 1.01 31.08
N VAL A 518 25.09 0.86 29.93
CA VAL A 518 26.38 1.53 29.62
C VAL A 518 26.14 2.87 28.94
N SER A 519 25.26 2.95 27.93
CA SER A 519 24.95 4.22 27.26
C SER A 519 23.58 4.21 26.59
N THR A 520 22.67 5.05 27.10
CA THR A 520 21.39 5.35 26.42
C THR A 520 21.62 6.18 25.15
N GLU A 521 22.74 6.89 25.05
CA GLU A 521 23.05 7.77 23.92
C GLU A 521 23.23 7.00 22.62
N ASN A 522 23.91 5.86 22.65
CA ASN A 522 24.05 5.00 21.47
C ASN A 522 22.67 4.54 20.96
N LEU A 523 21.75 4.20 21.86
CA LEU A 523 20.39 3.82 21.48
C LEU A 523 19.66 4.96 20.75
N VAL A 524 19.74 6.19 21.28
CA VAL A 524 19.09 7.37 20.68
C VAL A 524 19.68 7.73 19.32
N GLN A 525 20.98 7.55 19.10
CA GLN A 525 21.60 7.73 17.78
C GLN A 525 21.04 6.77 16.73
N GLY A 526 20.52 5.61 17.15
CA GLY A 526 19.85 4.67 16.28
C GLY A 526 18.39 4.99 15.98
N PHE A 527 17.80 6.02 16.59
CA PHE A 527 16.37 6.33 16.42
C PHE A 527 16.11 7.00 15.06
N ASP A 528 15.15 6.46 14.32
CA ASP A 528 14.69 7.02 13.05
C ASP A 528 13.30 7.63 13.26
N GLN A 529 13.25 8.95 13.42
CA GLN A 529 12.01 9.67 13.74
C GLN A 529 10.94 9.63 12.66
N GLU A 530 11.31 9.59 11.38
CA GLU A 530 10.34 9.49 10.28
C GLU A 530 9.71 8.09 10.25
N THR A 531 10.55 7.05 10.33
CA THR A 531 10.09 5.66 10.38
C THR A 531 9.24 5.44 11.62
N ALA A 532 9.66 5.96 12.78
CA ALA A 532 8.88 5.92 14.01
C ALA A 532 7.52 6.60 13.85
N ALA A 533 7.44 7.76 13.20
CA ALA A 533 6.18 8.46 12.99
C ALA A 533 5.21 7.65 12.12
N VAL A 534 5.69 7.07 11.02
CA VAL A 534 4.89 6.22 10.13
C VAL A 534 4.44 4.93 10.82
N VAL A 535 5.35 4.26 11.55
CA VAL A 535 5.01 3.05 12.32
C VAL A 535 3.95 3.35 13.38
N MET A 536 4.06 4.50 14.07
CA MET A 536 3.06 4.94 15.03
C MET A 536 1.73 5.28 14.37
N ALA A 537 1.73 5.87 13.17
CA ALA A 537 0.51 6.12 12.40
C ALA A 537 -0.20 4.81 12.03
N ARG A 538 0.53 3.83 11.48
CA ARG A 538 0.02 2.49 11.15
C ARG A 538 -0.52 1.76 12.39
N LEU A 539 0.22 1.79 13.48
CA LEU A 539 -0.19 1.15 14.74
C LEU A 539 -1.43 1.82 15.35
N THR A 540 -1.51 3.15 15.30
CA THR A 540 -2.70 3.90 15.76
C THR A 540 -3.91 3.55 14.92
N SER A 541 -3.75 3.53 13.59
CA SER A 541 -4.80 3.14 12.65
C SER A 541 -5.33 1.73 12.95
N LEU A 542 -4.43 0.76 13.16
CA LEU A 542 -4.81 -0.61 13.52
C LEU A 542 -5.57 -0.65 14.86
N LYS A 543 -5.08 0.04 15.88
CA LYS A 543 -5.72 0.08 17.21
C LYS A 543 -7.12 0.70 17.13
N MET A 544 -7.30 1.77 16.36
CA MET A 544 -8.62 2.37 16.13
C MET A 544 -9.62 1.41 15.47
N GLU A 545 -9.15 0.44 14.68
CA GLU A 545 -10.02 -0.53 14.00
C GLU A 545 -10.31 -1.78 14.86
N THR A 546 -9.39 -2.13 15.76
CA THR A 546 -9.41 -3.41 16.48
C THR A 546 -9.78 -3.28 17.96
N GLU A 547 -9.56 -2.11 18.57
CA GLU A 547 -9.83 -1.86 19.99
C GLU A 547 -11.06 -0.96 20.16
N GLU A 548 -12.12 -1.51 20.75
CA GLU A 548 -13.35 -0.78 21.02
C GLU A 548 -13.12 0.36 22.03
N GLY A 549 -13.60 1.57 21.73
CA GLY A 549 -13.44 2.75 22.59
C GLY A 549 -12.00 3.28 22.69
N PHE A 550 -11.11 2.91 21.76
CA PHE A 550 -9.73 3.36 21.75
C PHE A 550 -9.60 4.87 21.47
N ASP A 551 -9.12 5.61 22.47
CA ASP A 551 -8.80 7.04 22.34
C ASP A 551 -7.40 7.23 21.76
N ALA A 552 -7.34 7.31 20.44
CA ALA A 552 -6.11 7.46 19.66
C ALA A 552 -5.30 8.70 20.04
N THR A 553 -5.97 9.85 20.17
CA THR A 553 -5.32 11.14 20.50
C THR A 553 -4.63 11.04 21.87
N ARG A 554 -5.36 10.57 22.88
CA ARG A 554 -4.80 10.42 24.23
C ARG A 554 -3.68 9.38 24.29
N TRP A 555 -3.80 8.30 23.52
CA TRP A 555 -2.76 7.28 23.45
C TRP A 555 -1.47 7.80 22.80
N LEU A 556 -1.59 8.56 21.70
CA LEU A 556 -0.47 9.25 21.06
C LEU A 556 0.18 10.25 22.02
N ASP A 557 -0.62 11.13 22.64
CA ASP A 557 -0.13 12.16 23.57
C ASP A 557 0.63 11.52 24.76
N ARG A 558 0.07 10.47 25.37
CA ARG A 558 0.75 9.71 26.45
C ARG A 558 2.01 9.01 26.00
N THR A 559 2.05 8.55 24.76
CA THR A 559 3.24 7.87 24.21
C THR A 559 4.34 8.88 23.94
N LEU A 560 4.00 10.04 23.37
CA LEU A 560 4.93 11.14 23.16
C LEU A 560 5.48 11.68 24.47
N ILE A 561 4.64 11.93 25.48
CA ILE A 561 5.09 12.37 26.81
C ILE A 561 6.10 11.35 27.37
N ARG A 562 5.77 10.06 27.39
CA ARG A 562 6.70 9.01 27.89
C ARG A 562 8.03 9.00 27.15
N LEU A 563 8.03 9.20 25.83
CA LEU A 563 9.24 9.27 25.03
C LEU A 563 10.09 10.49 25.42
N CYS A 564 9.46 11.67 25.47
CA CYS A 564 10.12 12.94 25.83
C CYS A 564 10.66 12.93 27.27
N SER A 565 9.93 12.38 28.23
CA SER A 565 10.40 12.20 29.61
C SER A 565 11.57 11.24 29.69
N LYS A 566 11.61 10.22 28.82
CA LYS A 566 12.66 9.19 28.86
C LYS A 566 13.95 9.64 28.20
N PHE A 567 13.86 10.36 27.08
CA PHE A 567 15.00 10.67 26.21
C PHE A 567 15.29 12.17 26.06
N GLY A 568 14.43 13.04 26.62
CA GLY A 568 14.70 14.47 26.69
C GLY A 568 15.68 14.82 27.80
N GLU A 569 16.36 15.95 27.62
CA GLU A 569 17.27 16.52 28.61
C GLU A 569 16.57 17.72 29.27
N TYR A 570 16.45 17.70 30.60
CA TYR A 570 15.76 18.74 31.34
C TYR A 570 16.15 18.76 32.81
N ARG A 571 15.89 19.89 33.47
CA ARG A 571 15.80 20.02 34.92
C ARG A 571 14.37 19.75 35.33
N LYS A 572 14.21 18.94 36.38
CA LYS A 572 12.89 18.59 36.90
C LYS A 572 12.09 19.84 37.24
N ASP A 573 10.80 19.84 36.85
CA ASP A 573 9.86 20.94 37.09
C ASP A 573 10.22 22.29 36.43
N ASP A 574 11.19 22.33 35.51
CA ASP A 574 11.58 23.52 34.73
C ASP A 574 11.40 23.29 33.21
N PRO A 575 10.24 23.65 32.64
CA PRO A 575 9.94 23.42 31.22
C PRO A 575 10.91 24.14 30.26
N THR A 576 11.49 25.26 30.68
CA THR A 576 12.38 26.07 29.83
C THR A 576 13.73 25.40 29.58
N SER A 577 14.08 24.43 30.42
CA SER A 577 15.31 23.64 30.30
C SER A 577 15.20 22.46 29.34
N PHE A 578 13.99 22.16 28.83
CA PHE A 578 13.74 20.97 28.04
C PHE A 578 14.35 21.07 26.63
N THR A 579 15.15 20.08 26.27
CA THR A 579 15.72 19.92 24.93
C THR A 579 15.64 18.47 24.45
N LEU A 580 15.63 18.28 23.13
CA LEU A 580 15.70 16.97 22.48
C LEU A 580 16.94 16.88 21.61
N LYS A 581 17.53 15.69 21.54
CA LYS A 581 18.63 15.39 20.62
C LYS A 581 18.15 15.44 19.16
N PRO A 582 19.02 15.78 18.18
CA PRO A 582 18.63 15.96 16.77
C PRO A 582 17.82 14.81 16.14
N TYR A 583 18.07 13.58 16.56
CA TYR A 583 17.36 12.38 16.08
C TYR A 583 15.88 12.33 16.52
N LEU A 584 15.48 13.13 17.51
CA LEU A 584 14.15 13.15 18.12
C LEU A 584 13.39 14.48 17.91
N THR A 585 14.04 15.53 17.41
CA THR A 585 13.48 16.89 17.43
C THR A 585 12.24 17.09 16.57
N LEU A 586 12.10 16.36 15.46
CA LEU A 586 10.93 16.43 14.58
C LEU A 586 9.80 15.51 15.04
N PHE A 587 10.10 14.50 15.86
CA PHE A 587 9.10 13.52 16.29
C PHE A 587 7.88 14.14 16.99
N PRO A 588 8.01 15.12 17.92
CA PRO A 588 6.85 15.84 18.46
C PRO A 588 6.00 16.52 17.39
N GLN A 589 6.62 17.12 16.37
CA GLN A 589 5.91 17.77 15.27
C GLN A 589 5.16 16.75 14.41
N PHE A 590 5.75 15.59 14.12
CA PHE A 590 5.05 14.51 13.44
C PHE A 590 3.85 14.00 14.24
N MET A 591 3.97 13.86 15.55
CA MET A 591 2.84 13.45 16.40
C MET A 591 1.74 14.52 16.47
N PHE A 592 2.11 15.80 16.47
CA PHE A 592 1.16 16.92 16.34
C PHE A 592 0.37 16.86 15.02
N ASN A 593 1.04 16.57 13.91
CA ASN A 593 0.37 16.47 12.61
C ASN A 593 -0.43 15.17 12.47
N LEU A 594 0.08 14.04 13.00
CA LEU A 594 -0.63 12.76 13.00
C LEU A 594 -1.95 12.82 13.76
N ARG A 595 -1.96 13.36 14.99
CA ARG A 595 -3.17 13.40 15.84
C ARG A 595 -4.31 14.26 15.27
N ARG A 596 -4.00 15.16 14.33
CA ARG A 596 -4.97 16.01 13.61
C ARG A 596 -5.22 15.57 12.17
N SER A 597 -4.49 14.56 11.69
CA SER A 597 -4.64 14.02 10.34
C SER A 597 -5.95 13.25 10.19
N GLN A 598 -6.36 13.05 8.94
CA GLN A 598 -7.53 12.24 8.57
C GLN A 598 -7.42 10.75 8.95
N PHE A 599 -6.24 10.28 9.37
CA PHE A 599 -6.05 8.93 9.89
C PHE A 599 -6.62 8.76 11.31
N VAL A 600 -6.60 9.86 12.10
CA VAL A 600 -7.01 9.89 13.51
C VAL A 600 -8.31 10.68 13.69
N GLN A 601 -8.38 11.90 13.14
CA GLN A 601 -9.60 12.72 13.18
C GLN A 601 -10.48 12.40 11.98
N VAL A 602 -11.37 11.43 12.17
CA VAL A 602 -12.28 10.96 11.11
C VAL A 602 -13.51 11.86 10.92
N PHE A 603 -13.66 12.92 11.71
CA PHE A 603 -14.69 13.94 11.49
C PHE A 603 -14.51 14.58 10.10
N ASN A 604 -15.60 14.92 9.42
CA ASN A 604 -15.64 15.34 8.01
C ASN A 604 -15.11 14.33 6.98
N ASN A 605 -14.83 13.09 7.38
CA ASN A 605 -14.56 12.00 6.44
C ASN A 605 -15.67 10.96 6.56
N SER A 606 -15.96 10.31 5.44
CA SER A 606 -16.81 9.13 5.41
C SER A 606 -16.02 7.87 5.83
N PRO A 607 -16.71 6.80 6.26
CA PRO A 607 -16.08 5.49 6.44
C PRO A 607 -15.28 5.00 5.24
N ASP A 608 -15.77 5.21 4.01
CA ASP A 608 -15.08 4.80 2.79
C ASP A 608 -13.78 5.58 2.55
N GLU A 609 -13.78 6.90 2.72
CA GLU A 609 -12.58 7.73 2.61
C GLU A 609 -11.54 7.35 3.67
N THR A 610 -11.98 7.11 4.90
CA THR A 610 -11.09 6.69 5.99
C THR A 610 -10.45 5.35 5.69
N ALA A 611 -11.23 4.38 5.19
CA ALA A 611 -10.71 3.08 4.75
C ALA A 611 -9.71 3.24 3.60
N TYR A 612 -10.03 4.07 2.59
CA TYR A 612 -9.15 4.39 1.47
C TYR A 612 -7.79 4.96 1.93
N PHE A 613 -7.81 6.00 2.77
CA PHE A 613 -6.58 6.61 3.27
C PHE A 613 -5.73 5.63 4.07
N ARG A 614 -6.34 4.82 4.93
CA ARG A 614 -5.62 3.86 5.77
C ARG A 614 -5.01 2.70 4.98
N MET A 615 -5.70 2.21 3.94
CA MET A 615 -5.14 1.22 3.02
C MET A 615 -3.86 1.73 2.35
N LEU A 616 -3.87 2.98 1.89
CA LEU A 616 -2.70 3.59 1.27
C LEU A 616 -1.58 3.86 2.28
N LEU A 617 -1.90 4.32 3.49
CA LEU A 617 -0.93 4.46 4.59
C LEU A 617 -0.23 3.12 4.90
N ASN A 618 -0.97 2.01 4.86
CA ASN A 618 -0.46 0.67 5.16
C ASN A 618 0.40 0.07 4.03
N ARG A 619 0.29 0.58 2.79
CA ARG A 619 1.02 0.07 1.61
C ARG A 619 2.22 0.91 1.22
N GLU A 620 2.20 2.21 1.48
CA GLU A 620 3.21 3.14 0.94
C GLU A 620 4.57 3.09 1.64
N ASN A 621 5.61 3.57 0.98
CA ASN A 621 6.94 3.66 1.59
C ASN A 621 7.02 4.77 2.67
N ILE A 622 8.14 4.86 3.39
CA ILE A 622 8.28 5.85 4.48
C ILE A 622 8.20 7.28 3.96
N SER A 623 8.85 7.57 2.82
CA SER A 623 8.88 8.90 2.23
C SER A 623 7.50 9.40 1.79
N ASN A 624 6.66 8.53 1.23
CA ASN A 624 5.30 8.89 0.87
C ASN A 624 4.39 8.98 2.11
N ALA A 625 4.51 8.02 3.03
CA ALA A 625 3.69 7.98 4.24
C ALA A 625 3.97 9.18 5.17
N ILE A 626 5.22 9.68 5.24
CA ILE A 626 5.51 10.87 6.05
C ILE A 626 4.85 12.12 5.46
N VAL A 627 4.78 12.24 4.12
CA VAL A 627 4.06 13.34 3.44
C VAL A 627 2.56 13.26 3.69
N MET A 628 1.99 12.06 3.84
CA MET A 628 0.58 11.91 4.25
C MET A 628 0.32 12.44 5.67
N ILE A 629 1.29 12.27 6.58
CA ILE A 629 1.20 12.70 7.98
C ILE A 629 1.46 14.20 8.09
N GLN A 630 2.56 14.66 7.50
CA GLN A 630 3.01 16.04 7.48
C GLN A 630 3.24 16.47 6.02
N PRO A 631 2.23 17.10 5.39
CA PRO A 631 2.35 17.62 4.03
C PRO A 631 3.56 18.53 3.83
N SER A 632 4.15 18.47 2.65
CA SER A 632 5.26 19.34 2.25
C SER A 632 4.72 20.62 1.63
N LEU A 633 5.33 21.77 1.96
CA LEU A 633 4.95 23.06 1.38
C LEU A 633 6.18 23.71 0.75
N THR A 634 6.09 24.04 -0.54
CA THR A 634 7.17 24.72 -1.28
C THR A 634 6.69 26.11 -1.69
N SER A 635 7.52 27.12 -1.47
CA SER A 635 7.26 28.52 -1.83
C SER A 635 8.05 28.93 -3.06
N TYR A 636 7.39 29.61 -3.98
CA TYR A 636 7.95 30.19 -5.19
C TYR A 636 7.78 31.71 -5.16
N SER A 637 8.84 32.46 -5.44
CA SER A 637 8.83 33.92 -5.47
C SER A 637 9.80 34.44 -6.55
N PHE A 638 9.74 35.73 -6.87
CA PHE A 638 10.69 36.33 -7.83
C PHE A 638 12.13 36.39 -7.30
N ASN A 639 12.30 36.48 -5.98
CA ASN A 639 13.59 36.80 -5.36
C ASN A 639 14.40 35.55 -5.00
N SER A 640 13.79 34.36 -5.10
CA SER A 640 14.41 33.10 -4.72
C SER A 640 13.87 31.96 -5.58
N GLY A 641 14.69 30.93 -5.81
CA GLY A 641 14.20 29.66 -6.34
C GLY A 641 13.19 28.98 -5.39
N PRO A 642 12.66 27.81 -5.79
CA PRO A 642 11.76 27.02 -4.95
C PRO A 642 12.42 26.69 -3.61
N GLN A 643 11.72 26.96 -2.51
CA GLN A 643 12.24 26.73 -1.14
C GLN A 643 11.17 26.10 -0.26
N ALA A 644 11.59 25.19 0.62
CA ALA A 644 10.70 24.62 1.63
C ALA A 644 10.16 25.74 2.54
N ALA A 645 8.85 25.74 2.75
CA ALA A 645 8.13 26.65 3.63
C ALA A 645 7.57 25.88 4.84
N LEU A 646 7.36 26.59 5.94
CA LEU A 646 6.69 26.01 7.09
C LEU A 646 5.24 25.69 6.73
N LEU A 647 4.74 24.53 7.17
CA LEU A 647 3.33 24.16 7.03
C LEU A 647 2.47 24.96 8.02
N ASP A 648 2.40 26.27 7.81
CA ASP A 648 1.86 27.27 8.71
C ASP A 648 1.17 28.37 7.92
N VAL A 649 0.12 28.96 8.49
CA VAL A 649 -0.59 30.10 7.88
C VAL A 649 0.33 31.29 7.61
N ALA A 650 1.37 31.47 8.43
CA ALA A 650 2.37 32.53 8.24
C ALA A 650 3.16 32.41 6.92
N SER A 651 3.14 31.25 6.27
CA SER A 651 3.77 31.05 4.96
C SER A 651 2.96 31.63 3.79
N ILE A 652 1.68 31.97 4.01
CA ILE A 652 0.86 32.60 2.97
C ILE A 652 1.27 34.06 2.78
N ALA A 653 1.53 34.45 1.53
CA ALA A 653 1.80 35.82 1.16
C ALA A 653 1.17 36.14 -0.21
N ALA A 654 0.78 37.40 -0.40
CA ALA A 654 0.09 37.84 -1.61
C ALA A 654 0.97 37.75 -2.88
N ASP A 655 2.28 37.86 -2.73
CA ASP A 655 3.29 37.89 -3.80
C ASP A 655 4.00 36.55 -4.04
N LYS A 656 3.50 35.46 -3.46
CA LYS A 656 4.08 34.12 -3.57
C LYS A 656 3.11 33.11 -4.20
N ILE A 657 3.68 32.05 -4.75
CA ILE A 657 2.94 30.82 -5.10
C ILE A 657 3.38 29.73 -4.14
N LEU A 658 2.43 28.94 -3.66
CA LEU A 658 2.69 27.78 -2.80
C LEU A 658 2.30 26.50 -3.53
N LEU A 659 3.17 25.50 -3.47
CA LEU A 659 2.88 24.12 -3.84
C LEU A 659 2.76 23.29 -2.57
N LEU A 660 1.54 22.91 -2.21
CA LEU A 660 1.28 21.96 -1.15
C LEU A 660 1.22 20.56 -1.74
N ASP A 661 1.99 19.67 -1.16
CA ASP A 661 1.96 18.25 -1.42
C ASP A 661 1.47 17.51 -0.16
N ALA A 662 0.23 17.01 -0.21
CA ALA A 662 -0.40 16.26 0.87
C ALA A 662 -0.63 14.78 0.51
N TYR A 663 0.21 14.23 -0.37
CA TYR A 663 0.08 12.90 -0.98
C TYR A 663 -1.18 12.69 -1.80
N PHE A 664 -2.38 12.70 -1.20
CA PHE A 664 -3.68 12.47 -1.85
C PHE A 664 -4.15 13.66 -2.71
N SER A 665 -3.66 14.86 -2.40
CA SER A 665 -3.94 16.08 -3.13
C SER A 665 -2.67 16.91 -3.29
N VAL A 666 -2.51 17.50 -4.46
CA VAL A 666 -1.47 18.47 -4.78
C VAL A 666 -2.15 19.81 -5.03
N VAL A 667 -1.78 20.85 -4.30
CA VAL A 667 -2.42 22.17 -4.39
C VAL A 667 -1.42 23.21 -4.87
N VAL A 668 -1.70 23.83 -6.02
CA VAL A 668 -1.01 25.04 -6.48
C VAL A 668 -1.85 26.23 -6.06
N PHE A 669 -1.33 27.03 -5.12
CA PHE A 669 -2.00 28.17 -4.53
C PHE A 669 -1.32 29.47 -4.95
N HIS A 670 -2.07 30.39 -5.56
CA HIS A 670 -1.57 31.69 -5.98
C HIS A 670 -1.96 32.78 -4.97
N GLY A 671 -0.98 33.51 -4.45
CA GLY A 671 -1.23 34.72 -3.66
C GLY A 671 -2.02 35.77 -4.44
N MET A 672 -2.71 36.65 -3.71
CA MET A 672 -3.62 37.65 -4.29
C MET A 672 -2.97 38.53 -5.36
N THR A 673 -1.75 39.00 -5.16
CA THR A 673 -1.02 39.83 -6.14
C THR A 673 -0.67 39.01 -7.39
N ILE A 674 -0.21 37.78 -7.20
CA ILE A 674 0.12 36.87 -8.30
C ILE A 674 -1.12 36.56 -9.16
N SER A 675 -2.25 36.24 -8.53
CA SER A 675 -3.48 35.93 -9.25
C SER A 675 -4.02 37.16 -10.00
N GLN A 676 -3.92 38.36 -9.42
CA GLN A 676 -4.25 39.62 -10.10
C GLN A 676 -3.39 39.83 -11.36
N TRP A 677 -2.06 39.70 -11.26
CA TRP A 677 -1.17 39.85 -12.42
C TRP A 677 -1.41 38.77 -13.49
N ARG A 678 -1.70 37.53 -13.08
CA ARG A 678 -2.06 36.45 -14.00
C ARG A 678 -3.33 36.82 -14.77
N ASN A 679 -4.37 37.30 -14.08
CA ASN A 679 -5.65 37.68 -14.68
C ASN A 679 -5.54 38.92 -15.58
N MET A 680 -4.59 39.82 -15.32
CA MET A 680 -4.25 40.95 -16.21
C MET A 680 -3.46 40.53 -17.46
N GLY A 681 -3.07 39.25 -17.58
CA GLY A 681 -2.37 38.72 -18.77
C GLY A 681 -0.90 39.12 -18.86
N TYR A 682 -0.27 39.55 -17.76
CA TYR A 682 1.13 40.00 -17.79
C TYR A 682 2.09 38.91 -18.27
N HIS A 683 1.84 37.65 -17.94
CA HIS A 683 2.63 36.49 -18.37
C HIS A 683 2.63 36.23 -19.89
N HIS A 684 1.75 36.88 -20.66
CA HIS A 684 1.78 36.83 -22.13
C HIS A 684 2.63 37.95 -22.75
N GLN A 685 3.08 38.92 -21.95
CA GLN A 685 3.85 40.05 -22.43
C GLN A 685 5.34 39.69 -22.43
N PRO A 686 6.09 39.98 -23.52
CA PRO A 686 7.50 39.63 -23.61
C PRO A 686 8.37 40.35 -22.56
N GLU A 687 7.91 41.48 -22.04
CA GLU A 687 8.58 42.24 -20.96
C GLU A 687 8.48 41.55 -19.58
N HIS A 688 7.61 40.55 -19.44
CA HIS A 688 7.29 39.87 -18.19
C HIS A 688 7.57 38.35 -18.26
N GLU A 689 8.60 37.95 -19.01
CA GLU A 689 9.01 36.55 -19.14
C GLU A 689 9.28 35.88 -17.78
N ALA A 690 9.91 36.58 -16.84
CA ALA A 690 10.16 36.07 -15.49
C ALA A 690 8.87 35.71 -14.74
N PHE A 691 7.76 36.42 -15.00
CA PHE A 691 6.47 36.09 -14.40
C PHE A 691 5.84 34.84 -15.03
N ALA A 692 6.01 34.65 -16.35
CA ALA A 692 5.61 33.41 -17.01
C ALA A 692 6.37 32.20 -16.43
N GLN A 693 7.69 32.33 -16.24
CA GLN A 693 8.51 31.30 -15.61
C GLN A 693 8.08 31.00 -14.16
N LEU A 694 7.76 32.04 -13.37
CA LEU A 694 7.26 31.88 -12.00
C LEU A 694 5.94 31.09 -11.94
N LEU A 695 5.03 31.31 -12.89
CA LEU A 695 3.77 30.55 -12.98
C LEU A 695 3.97 29.11 -13.46
N GLN A 696 4.97 28.87 -14.31
CA GLN A 696 5.23 27.56 -14.92
C GLN A 696 5.92 26.59 -13.94
N ALA A 697 6.90 27.05 -13.16
CA ALA A 697 7.68 26.19 -12.25
C ALA A 697 6.82 25.32 -11.30
N PRO A 698 5.86 25.87 -10.53
CA PRO A 698 5.02 25.04 -9.65
C PRO A 698 4.08 24.11 -10.43
N GLN A 699 3.74 24.42 -11.69
CA GLN A 699 2.96 23.51 -12.54
C GLN A 699 3.80 22.31 -12.94
N GLU A 700 5.04 22.50 -13.39
CA GLU A 700 5.96 21.41 -13.72
C GLU A 700 6.21 20.50 -12.52
N ASP A 701 6.52 21.08 -11.36
CA ASP A 701 6.71 20.33 -10.12
C ASP A 701 5.45 19.55 -9.71
N SER A 702 4.27 20.17 -9.82
CA SER A 702 3.01 19.48 -9.52
C SER A 702 2.75 18.31 -10.47
N GLN A 703 3.10 18.44 -11.75
CA GLN A 703 2.92 17.38 -12.74
C GLN A 703 3.90 16.22 -12.51
N MET A 704 5.12 16.48 -12.06
CA MET A 704 6.06 15.43 -11.65
C MET A 704 5.49 14.61 -10.49
N LEU A 705 4.99 15.27 -9.44
CA LEU A 705 4.35 14.59 -8.30
C LEU A 705 3.14 13.72 -8.73
N VAL A 706 2.29 14.27 -9.60
CA VAL A 706 1.12 13.57 -10.16
C VAL A 706 1.54 12.32 -10.94
N ARG A 707 2.63 12.41 -11.73
CA ARG A 707 3.16 11.30 -12.55
C ARG A 707 3.90 10.25 -11.74
N GLU A 708 4.45 10.57 -10.57
CA GLU A 708 5.19 9.60 -9.76
C GLU A 708 4.28 8.75 -8.88
N ARG A 709 3.12 9.27 -8.47
CA ARG A 709 2.25 8.62 -7.47
C ARG A 709 1.17 7.70 -8.00
N PHE A 710 0.95 6.63 -7.25
CA PHE A 710 -0.22 5.79 -7.39
C PHE A 710 -0.93 5.64 -6.04
N PRO A 711 -2.26 5.89 -5.95
CA PRO A 711 -3.11 6.48 -6.99
C PRO A 711 -2.69 7.90 -7.37
N VAL A 712 -3.14 8.33 -8.54
CA VAL A 712 -2.91 9.69 -9.04
C VAL A 712 -3.64 10.68 -8.11
N PRO A 713 -2.93 11.68 -7.56
CA PRO A 713 -3.52 12.61 -6.60
C PRO A 713 -4.44 13.63 -7.26
N ARG A 714 -5.36 14.20 -6.47
CA ARG A 714 -6.20 15.32 -6.93
C ARG A 714 -5.34 16.58 -7.06
N LEU A 715 -5.15 17.05 -8.29
CA LEU A 715 -4.53 18.35 -8.54
C LEU A 715 -5.57 19.48 -8.37
N VAL A 716 -5.29 20.42 -7.47
CA VAL A 716 -6.13 21.58 -7.20
C VAL A 716 -5.32 22.84 -7.51
N VAL A 717 -5.83 23.67 -8.41
CA VAL A 717 -5.26 24.99 -8.69
C VAL A 717 -6.23 26.04 -8.16
N CYS A 718 -5.74 26.92 -7.28
CA CYS A 718 -6.59 27.90 -6.62
C CYS A 718 -5.85 29.22 -6.36
N ASP A 719 -6.64 30.25 -6.04
CA ASP A 719 -6.15 31.57 -5.69
C ASP A 719 -6.52 31.88 -4.23
N GLN A 720 -5.77 32.79 -3.61
CA GLN A 720 -6.07 33.32 -2.28
C GLN A 720 -7.51 33.85 -2.21
N HIS A 721 -8.21 33.48 -1.14
CA HIS A 721 -9.65 33.73 -0.91
C HIS A 721 -10.63 33.00 -1.87
N GLY A 722 -10.14 32.14 -2.77
CA GLY A 722 -10.99 31.25 -3.55
C GLY A 722 -11.54 30.08 -2.73
N SER A 723 -12.69 29.51 -3.13
CA SER A 723 -13.34 28.41 -2.39
C SER A 723 -12.47 27.17 -2.24
N GLN A 724 -11.64 26.87 -3.25
CA GLN A 724 -10.73 25.73 -3.27
C GLN A 724 -9.47 25.94 -2.41
N ALA A 725 -9.18 27.17 -1.96
CA ALA A 725 -8.06 27.45 -1.05
C ALA A 725 -8.20 26.71 0.30
N ARG A 726 -9.41 26.28 0.66
CA ARG A 726 -9.67 25.44 1.84
C ARG A 726 -8.84 24.16 1.89
N PHE A 727 -8.45 23.60 0.73
CA PHE A 727 -7.60 22.41 0.66
C PHE A 727 -6.19 22.68 1.19
N LEU A 728 -5.69 23.91 1.04
CA LEU A 728 -4.45 24.36 1.68
C LEU A 728 -4.70 24.66 3.16
N LEU A 729 -5.66 25.54 3.45
CA LEU A 729 -5.88 26.06 4.82
C LEU A 729 -6.16 24.96 5.85
N ALA A 730 -6.88 23.91 5.47
CA ALA A 730 -7.19 22.78 6.35
C ALA A 730 -5.95 21.96 6.76
N LYS A 731 -4.80 22.13 6.09
CA LYS A 731 -3.55 21.41 6.38
C LYS A 731 -2.52 22.26 7.12
N LEU A 732 -2.71 23.57 7.22
CA LEU A 732 -1.75 24.48 7.85
C LEU A 732 -1.87 24.51 9.37
N ASN A 733 -0.75 24.75 10.05
CA ASN A 733 -0.74 25.08 11.47
C ASN A 733 -1.44 26.43 11.71
N PRO A 734 -2.45 26.50 12.61
CA PRO A 734 -3.16 27.73 12.91
C PRO A 734 -2.38 28.57 13.93
N SER A 735 -1.23 29.12 13.53
CA SER A 735 -0.45 30.06 14.37
C SER A 735 -1.14 31.43 14.50
N ALA A 736 -1.89 31.83 13.48
CA ALA A 736 -2.78 32.99 13.46
C ALA A 736 -4.24 32.54 13.37
N THR A 737 -5.02 32.84 14.43
CA THR A 737 -6.44 32.53 14.58
C THR A 737 -7.23 33.78 14.96
N TYR A 738 -8.55 33.68 14.95
CA TYR A 738 -9.42 34.77 15.38
C TYR A 738 -9.22 35.13 16.87
N ASN A 739 -8.68 34.22 17.68
CA ASN A 739 -8.40 34.43 19.11
C ASN A 739 -7.17 35.31 19.38
N ASN A 740 -6.19 35.34 18.47
CA ASN A 740 -4.97 36.15 18.58
C ASN A 740 -4.78 37.12 17.40
N ALA A 741 -5.86 37.43 16.67
CA ALA A 741 -5.85 38.30 15.51
C ALA A 741 -5.25 39.71 15.78
N ASN A 742 -5.44 40.22 17.00
CA ASN A 742 -4.93 41.54 17.41
C ASN A 742 -3.40 41.59 17.59
N GLU A 743 -2.74 40.42 17.70
CA GLU A 743 -1.29 40.30 17.85
C GLU A 743 -0.58 40.10 16.49
N MET A 744 -1.35 39.90 15.43
CA MET A 744 -0.83 39.62 14.09
C MET A 744 -0.64 40.90 13.27
N SER A 745 0.27 40.85 12.29
CA SER A 745 0.48 41.96 11.36
C SER A 745 -0.77 42.19 10.50
N ALA A 746 -1.11 43.45 10.24
CA ALA A 746 -2.26 43.81 9.41
C ALA A 746 -2.13 43.19 8.01
N GLY A 747 -3.15 42.44 7.57
CA GLY A 747 -3.18 41.75 6.27
C GLY A 747 -2.64 40.31 6.28
N SER A 748 -2.32 39.74 7.45
CA SER A 748 -2.04 38.31 7.59
C SER A 748 -3.31 37.47 7.42
N ASP A 749 -3.18 36.30 6.80
CA ASP A 749 -4.26 35.33 6.75
C ASP A 749 -4.50 34.71 8.12
N ILE A 750 -5.78 34.47 8.44
CA ILE A 750 -6.23 33.94 9.71
C ILE A 750 -7.01 32.65 9.45
N ILE A 751 -6.69 31.59 10.21
CA ILE A 751 -7.46 30.34 10.17
C ILE A 751 -8.56 30.39 11.24
N PHE A 752 -9.80 30.18 10.81
CA PHE A 752 -10.95 30.10 11.71
C PHE A 752 -11.08 28.68 12.27
N THR A 753 -10.34 28.39 13.34
CA THR A 753 -10.38 27.11 14.05
C THR A 753 -10.12 27.28 15.54
N ASP A 754 -10.62 26.34 16.34
CA ASP A 754 -10.31 26.18 17.76
C ASP A 754 -9.14 25.21 18.00
N ASP A 755 -8.56 24.67 16.92
CA ASP A 755 -7.40 23.79 17.00
C ASP A 755 -6.21 24.50 17.65
N VAL A 756 -5.51 23.74 18.50
CA VAL A 756 -4.30 24.20 19.18
C VAL A 756 -3.16 24.34 18.17
N SER A 757 -2.38 25.42 18.26
CA SER A 757 -1.18 25.63 17.43
C SER A 757 -0.04 24.71 17.88
N LEU A 758 0.90 24.45 16.96
CA LEU A 758 2.11 23.65 17.26
C LEU A 758 2.88 24.22 18.47
N GLN A 759 3.00 25.54 18.58
CA GLN A 759 3.70 26.19 19.68
C GLN A 759 3.08 25.83 21.05
N VAL A 760 1.77 26.00 21.18
CA VAL A 760 1.04 25.69 22.43
C VAL A 760 1.10 24.19 22.73
N PHE A 761 1.05 23.34 21.70
CA PHE A 761 1.22 21.89 21.85
C PHE A 761 2.60 21.53 22.43
N ILE A 762 3.68 22.13 21.89
CA ILE A 762 5.05 21.89 22.36
C ILE A 762 5.26 22.41 23.79
N GLU A 763 4.75 23.60 24.13
CA GLU A 763 4.83 24.14 25.49
C GLU A 763 4.15 23.21 26.52
N HIS A 764 2.99 22.68 26.17
CA HIS A 764 2.28 21.74 27.03
C HIS A 764 3.01 20.40 27.15
N LEU A 765 3.57 19.89 26.06
CA LEU A 765 4.40 18.70 26.05
C LEU A 765 5.63 18.86 26.95
N GLN A 766 6.37 19.97 26.82
CA GLN A 766 7.53 20.29 27.65
C GLN A 766 7.16 20.30 29.12
N LYS A 767 6.06 20.98 29.47
CA LYS A 767 5.58 21.05 30.86
C LYS A 767 5.27 19.66 31.44
N LEU A 768 4.62 18.78 30.66
CA LEU A 768 4.28 17.43 31.14
C LEU A 768 5.49 16.50 31.18
N ALA A 769 6.43 16.64 30.24
CA ALA A 769 7.63 15.82 30.18
C ALA A 769 8.56 16.06 31.38
N VAL A 770 8.68 17.30 31.87
CA VAL A 770 9.55 17.62 33.01
C VAL A 770 8.94 17.29 34.38
N GLN A 771 7.65 16.99 34.43
CA GLN A 771 6.88 16.67 35.65
C GLN A 771 6.79 15.17 35.94
N SER A 772 6.92 14.34 34.90
CA SER A 772 6.71 12.89 34.94
C SER A 772 7.81 12.09 35.64
#